data_AF-A0A351HVR4-F1
#
_entry.id   AF-A0A351HVR4-F1
#
_cell.length_a   1.000
_cell.length_b   1.000
_cell.length_c   1.000
_cell.angle_alpha   90.00
_cell.angle_beta   90.00
_cell.angle_gamma   90.00
#
_symmetry.space_group_name_H-M   'P 1'
#
loop_
_entity.id
_entity.type
_entity.pdbx_description
1 polymer ?
#
loop_
_entity_poly.entity_id
_entity_poly.type
_entity_poly.pdbx_seq_one_letter_code
_entity_poly.pdbx_strand_id
1 'polypeptide(L)'
;MSIRIIEKLKNQQGSSLAFVLIIGMIIMIMVASLLAVANSDFTFTQETVESRQAYIDAKSVIEYGKIEINERMKWLDTENKILNGYYQTRAAILRQEHPNTTAIDNQIKTKIAEIKTYMKTSYYIGGSSEAVSTSLRKIDPDGVNALGILTVTSVNEPEFGEDFTETIFAFNIDTQNLRRELDYKVDISLAVINGGTVIVTPTEPIKPVDNTSDWLQTTINAKYNPDANIQCEIQSQGEQKNIYDPVQKTLTLNKPELNLDIGKNNKKFEWIEWNTLKLTAANIAVSTPMPTDHVYGGIFFMTAQASDGSYGDIIFKDNYNQANGDNKTNTLRAKNVIYKGDLTIEDYNTLDIYCENLYVTGKIIMNSPKGTNANFYVHGLTGSDSKAKNIYVGGNIEVGNLSKISWNAENIWVKGNVLTRSTQAILEFKGFNFLETGDLSLNDRTQLIVTGSNPETSQMKSKSITNAVSAYCELTINISNLWLFSCDDLAINGYSKMSLTSNVVKINKNLTLYEKVRSFEVKTQYFDCAGMTSITNIENDLHITRINDLKPLNVRFAGGYKEISTAGPTQSLFIGEGSKPATMVVFGKPTNDSVEGSISMTGWFKAGPQVWAESIYFDSNRINVDERVNFNYYGNQSGQKTNLHIRSKIDYRSVSAGSYLGVSGLYPAGLTDPKPYSAPDFKSAPTSTGGTIPGSEPGNGNSSPGGGDTQTDTDRIKEIYY
;
A
#
# COMPACT_ATOMS: atom_id res chain seq x y z
N MET A 1 42.27 55.40 11.94
CA MET A 1 41.67 56.73 11.68
C MET A 1 40.44 56.53 10.81
N SER A 2 39.29 56.38 11.46
CA SER A 2 37.99 56.72 10.89
C SER A 2 37.89 58.25 10.80
N ILE A 3 36.89 58.74 10.05
CA ILE A 3 36.53 60.16 9.79
C ILE A 3 37.06 60.67 8.44
N ARG A 4 36.20 60.55 7.41
CA ARG A 4 35.99 61.54 6.32
C ARG A 4 34.92 61.15 5.27
N ILE A 5 34.22 60.02 5.43
CA ILE A 5 33.11 59.66 4.51
C ILE A 5 31.81 60.42 4.87
N ILE A 6 31.56 60.69 6.15
CA ILE A 6 30.30 61.33 6.59
C ILE A 6 30.25 62.83 6.22
N GLU A 7 31.38 63.52 6.08
CA GLU A 7 31.39 64.95 5.70
C GLU A 7 31.10 65.18 4.20
N LYS A 8 31.32 64.21 3.31
CA LYS A 8 30.96 64.37 1.88
C LYS A 8 29.48 64.15 1.59
N LEU A 9 28.74 63.47 2.46
CA LEU A 9 27.31 63.17 2.24
C LEU A 9 26.36 64.32 2.63
N LYS A 10 26.82 65.32 3.39
CA LYS A 10 25.99 66.48 3.77
C LYS A 10 25.93 67.61 2.71
N ASN A 11 26.70 67.52 1.63
CA ASN A 11 26.80 68.62 0.64
C ASN A 11 26.29 68.27 -0.77
N GLN A 12 25.49 67.21 -0.93
CA GLN A 12 24.84 66.85 -2.20
C GLN A 12 23.31 66.67 -2.08
N GLN A 13 22.65 67.49 -1.27
CA GLN A 13 21.17 67.54 -1.23
C GLN A 13 20.52 68.10 -2.52
N GLY A 14 21.31 68.40 -3.56
CA GLY A 14 20.81 68.84 -4.88
C GLY A 14 20.83 67.78 -5.98
N SER A 15 21.45 66.60 -5.80
CA SER A 15 21.56 65.59 -6.88
C SER A 15 20.67 64.35 -6.71
N SER A 16 20.12 64.12 -5.51
CA SER A 16 19.26 62.96 -5.24
C SER A 16 17.93 63.02 -6.00
N LEU A 17 17.37 64.23 -6.21
CA LEU A 17 16.12 64.42 -6.97
C LEU A 17 16.30 64.06 -8.45
N ALA A 18 17.43 64.43 -9.05
CA ALA A 18 17.73 64.08 -10.44
C ALA A 18 17.91 62.56 -10.60
N PHE A 19 18.55 61.90 -9.62
CA PHE A 19 18.75 60.45 -9.65
C PHE A 19 17.41 59.68 -9.51
N VAL A 20 16.52 60.15 -8.62
CA VAL A 20 15.18 59.56 -8.45
C VAL A 20 14.32 59.77 -9.69
N LEU A 21 14.39 60.95 -10.34
CA LEU A 21 13.68 61.21 -11.59
C LEU A 21 14.19 60.36 -12.76
N ILE A 22 15.50 60.18 -12.89
CA ILE A 22 16.10 59.35 -13.94
C ILE A 22 15.71 57.88 -13.74
N ILE A 23 15.80 57.36 -12.51
CA ILE A 23 15.38 55.98 -12.20
C ILE A 23 13.88 55.81 -12.43
N GLY A 24 13.05 56.78 -12.00
CA GLY A 24 11.61 56.74 -12.23
C GLY A 24 11.24 56.73 -13.72
N MET A 25 11.97 57.48 -14.54
CA MET A 25 11.77 57.51 -15.99
C MET A 25 12.22 56.21 -16.67
N ILE A 26 13.33 55.62 -16.23
CA ILE A 26 13.79 54.31 -16.73
C ILE A 26 12.79 53.21 -16.38
N ILE A 27 12.26 53.20 -15.16
CA ILE A 27 11.23 52.23 -14.74
C ILE A 27 9.95 52.41 -15.57
N MET A 28 9.51 53.65 -15.81
CA MET A 28 8.35 53.89 -16.68
C MET A 28 8.58 53.44 -18.12
N ILE A 29 9.77 53.66 -18.68
CA ILE A 29 10.12 53.19 -20.03
C ILE A 29 10.17 51.66 -20.07
N MET A 30 10.73 51.00 -19.05
CA MET A 30 10.74 49.53 -18.95
C MET A 30 9.33 48.96 -18.82
N VAL A 31 8.47 49.55 -17.99
CA VAL A 31 7.07 49.11 -17.80
C VAL A 31 6.26 49.35 -19.08
N ALA A 32 6.43 50.48 -19.75
CA ALA A 32 5.78 50.75 -21.03
C ALA A 32 6.28 49.81 -22.14
N SER A 33 7.58 49.47 -22.15
CA SER A 33 8.15 48.51 -23.09
C SER A 33 7.67 47.08 -22.83
N LEU A 34 7.56 46.67 -21.56
CA LEU A 34 7.00 45.37 -21.17
C LEU A 34 5.50 45.27 -21.49
N LEU A 35 4.74 46.35 -21.26
CA LEU A 35 3.33 46.43 -21.66
C LEU A 35 3.17 46.46 -23.19
N ALA A 36 4.07 47.11 -23.92
CA ALA A 36 4.07 47.14 -25.38
C ALA A 36 4.45 45.78 -25.98
N VAL A 37 5.41 45.05 -25.39
CA VAL A 37 5.77 43.68 -25.78
C VAL A 37 4.63 42.70 -25.43
N ALA A 38 4.03 42.83 -24.25
CA ALA A 38 2.87 42.01 -23.85
C ALA A 38 1.62 42.30 -24.71
N ASN A 39 1.37 43.56 -25.09
CA ASN A 39 0.28 43.93 -26.01
C ASN A 39 0.61 43.61 -27.48
N SER A 40 1.89 43.59 -27.88
CA SER A 40 2.32 43.21 -29.23
C SER A 40 1.99 41.75 -29.53
N ASP A 41 2.22 40.84 -28.57
CA ASP A 41 1.92 39.41 -28.78
C ASP A 41 0.42 39.07 -28.70
N PHE A 42 -0.34 39.82 -27.89
CA PHE A 42 -1.77 39.56 -27.70
C PHE A 42 -2.66 40.24 -28.75
N THR A 43 -2.30 41.43 -29.23
CA THR A 43 -3.08 42.18 -30.22
C THR A 43 -2.84 41.64 -31.65
N PHE A 44 -1.60 41.22 -31.97
CA PHE A 44 -1.29 40.67 -33.30
C PHE A 44 -1.96 39.32 -33.57
N THR A 45 -2.23 38.50 -32.54
CA THR A 45 -2.97 37.23 -32.69
C THR A 45 -4.48 37.42 -32.83
N GLN A 46 -5.03 38.58 -32.45
CA GLN A 46 -6.45 38.87 -32.55
C GLN A 46 -6.84 39.73 -33.77
N GLU A 47 -5.98 40.57 -34.32
CA GLU A 47 -6.42 41.61 -35.27
C GLU A 47 -6.36 41.27 -36.77
N THR A 48 -5.64 40.24 -37.21
CA THR A 48 -5.58 39.88 -38.65
C THR A 48 -6.05 38.45 -38.92
N VAL A 49 -6.73 38.22 -40.04
CA VAL A 49 -7.21 36.90 -40.45
C VAL A 49 -6.02 35.97 -40.71
N GLU A 50 -4.93 36.54 -41.23
CA GLU A 50 -3.68 35.87 -41.57
C GLU A 50 -2.93 35.35 -40.33
N SER A 51 -2.92 36.09 -39.22
CA SER A 51 -2.25 35.66 -37.98
C SER A 51 -3.03 34.59 -37.22
N ARG A 52 -4.37 34.67 -37.24
CA ARG A 52 -5.25 33.62 -36.72
C ARG A 52 -5.09 32.33 -37.51
N GLN A 53 -4.99 32.42 -38.84
CA GLN A 53 -4.77 31.25 -39.69
C GLN A 53 -3.41 30.60 -39.40
N ALA A 54 -2.32 31.37 -39.31
CA ALA A 54 -0.99 30.84 -38.98
C ALA A 54 -0.93 30.13 -37.62
N TYR A 55 -1.64 30.64 -36.60
CA TYR A 55 -1.75 29.97 -35.29
C TYR A 55 -2.56 28.68 -35.36
N ILE A 56 -3.67 28.68 -36.10
CA ILE A 56 -4.50 27.49 -36.32
C ILE A 56 -3.69 26.41 -37.05
N ASP A 57 -2.90 26.79 -38.05
CA ASP A 57 -2.07 25.88 -38.83
C ASP A 57 -1.01 25.17 -37.97
N ALA A 58 -0.24 25.94 -37.17
CA ALA A 58 0.74 25.37 -36.24
C ALA A 58 0.09 24.47 -35.18
N LYS A 59 -1.06 24.88 -34.63
CA LYS A 59 -1.83 24.07 -33.68
C LYS A 59 -2.31 22.76 -34.31
N SER A 60 -2.76 22.77 -35.57
CA SER A 60 -3.19 21.56 -36.27
C SER A 60 -2.05 20.56 -36.47
N VAL A 61 -0.83 21.02 -36.78
CA VAL A 61 0.37 20.15 -36.86
C VAL A 61 0.67 19.49 -35.51
N ILE A 62 0.59 20.25 -34.41
CA ILE A 62 0.82 19.72 -33.06
C ILE A 62 -0.24 18.68 -32.67
N GLU A 63 -1.53 18.94 -32.92
CA GLU A 63 -2.60 17.97 -32.61
C GLU A 63 -2.47 16.68 -33.43
N TYR A 64 -2.03 16.77 -34.70
CA TYR A 64 -1.75 15.59 -35.51
C TYR A 64 -0.54 14.80 -34.98
N GLY A 65 0.53 15.51 -34.57
CA GLY A 65 1.69 14.88 -33.91
C GLY A 65 1.33 14.18 -32.61
N LYS A 66 0.40 14.71 -31.81
CA LYS A 66 -0.11 14.06 -30.60
C LYS A 66 -0.82 12.72 -30.88
N ILE A 67 -1.51 12.60 -32.00
CA ILE A 67 -2.14 11.33 -32.41
C ILE A 67 -1.08 10.26 -32.64
N GLU A 68 -0.01 10.58 -33.37
CA GLU A 68 1.12 9.66 -33.60
C GLU A 68 1.83 9.29 -32.28
N ILE A 69 2.05 10.26 -31.37
CA ILE A 69 2.62 9.98 -30.05
C ILE A 69 1.76 8.94 -29.30
N ASN A 70 0.44 9.12 -29.29
CA ASN A 70 -0.49 8.18 -28.66
C ASN A 70 -0.46 6.79 -29.31
N GLU A 71 -0.31 6.71 -30.64
CA GLU A 71 -0.18 5.43 -31.35
C GLU A 71 1.13 4.71 -30.99
N ARG A 72 2.27 5.42 -30.95
CA ARG A 72 3.55 4.85 -30.49
C ARG A 72 3.50 4.40 -29.04
N MET A 73 2.80 5.13 -28.16
CA MET A 73 2.59 4.72 -26.78
C MET A 73 1.77 3.42 -26.68
N LYS A 74 0.69 3.28 -27.45
CA LYS A 74 -0.11 2.05 -27.49
C LYS A 74 0.69 0.85 -28.02
N TRP A 75 1.50 1.07 -29.04
CA TRP A 75 2.40 0.04 -29.56
C TRP A 75 3.43 -0.38 -28.51
N LEU A 76 4.05 0.58 -27.83
CA LEU A 76 5.04 0.32 -26.78
C LEU A 76 4.45 -0.48 -25.61
N ASP A 77 3.20 -0.21 -25.20
CA ASP A 77 2.50 -1.01 -24.18
C ASP A 77 2.34 -2.49 -24.61
N THR A 78 2.08 -2.72 -25.90
CA THR A 78 1.95 -4.06 -26.46
C THR A 78 3.30 -4.79 -26.46
N GLU A 79 4.37 -4.14 -26.91
CA GLU A 79 5.70 -4.73 -26.93
C GLU A 79 6.26 -4.97 -25.52
N ASN A 80 5.94 -4.11 -24.54
CA ASN A 80 6.28 -4.31 -23.14
C ASN A 80 5.64 -5.59 -22.57
N LYS A 81 4.40 -5.91 -22.96
CA LYS A 81 3.76 -7.18 -22.57
C LYS A 81 4.49 -8.40 -23.14
N ILE A 82 4.98 -8.30 -24.38
CA ILE A 82 5.77 -9.36 -25.03
C ILE A 82 7.10 -9.54 -24.30
N LEU A 83 7.83 -8.45 -24.03
CA LEU A 83 9.08 -8.47 -23.27
C LEU A 83 8.89 -9.07 -21.87
N ASN A 84 7.81 -8.72 -21.17
CA ASN A 84 7.48 -9.32 -19.88
C ASN A 84 7.30 -10.85 -19.97
N GLY A 85 6.68 -11.35 -21.04
CA GLY A 85 6.58 -12.78 -21.30
C GLY A 85 7.96 -13.45 -21.46
N TYR A 86 8.89 -12.79 -22.14
CA TYR A 86 10.27 -13.28 -22.25
C TYR A 86 11.01 -13.28 -20.91
N TYR A 87 10.86 -12.23 -20.10
CA TYR A 87 11.46 -12.17 -18.77
C TYR A 87 10.89 -13.23 -17.82
N GLN A 88 9.59 -13.51 -17.86
CA GLN A 88 8.98 -14.61 -17.09
C GLN A 88 9.54 -15.97 -17.50
N THR A 89 9.69 -16.18 -18.81
CA THR A 89 10.31 -17.39 -19.36
C THR A 89 11.76 -17.54 -18.89
N ARG A 90 12.54 -16.45 -18.92
CA ARG A 90 13.91 -16.40 -18.40
C ARG A 90 13.99 -16.73 -16.91
N ALA A 91 13.11 -16.16 -16.09
CA ALA A 91 13.06 -16.44 -14.65
C ALA A 91 12.70 -17.91 -14.35
N ALA A 92 11.85 -18.53 -15.16
CA ALA A 92 11.53 -19.96 -15.04
C ALA A 92 12.73 -20.85 -15.40
N ILE A 93 13.50 -20.50 -16.44
CA ILE A 93 14.74 -21.21 -16.83
C ILE A 93 15.78 -21.14 -15.70
N LEU A 94 15.94 -19.98 -15.05
CA LEU A 94 16.89 -19.78 -13.95
C LEU A 94 16.61 -20.64 -12.71
N ARG A 95 15.40 -21.22 -12.58
CA ARG A 95 15.02 -22.12 -11.49
C ARG A 95 15.32 -23.60 -11.78
N GLN A 96 15.81 -23.91 -12.98
CA GLN A 96 16.21 -25.27 -13.35
C GLN A 96 17.59 -25.59 -12.78
N GLU A 97 17.88 -26.88 -12.59
CA GLU A 97 19.15 -27.37 -12.03
C GLU A 97 20.37 -27.00 -12.90
N HIS A 98 20.16 -26.85 -14.22
CA HIS A 98 21.16 -26.41 -15.19
C HIS A 98 20.58 -25.33 -16.13
N PRO A 99 20.55 -24.05 -15.71
CA PRO A 99 19.91 -22.99 -16.46
C PRO A 99 20.73 -22.61 -17.71
N ASN A 100 20.10 -22.58 -18.88
CA ASN A 100 20.67 -22.04 -20.12
C ASN A 100 19.80 -20.91 -20.66
N THR A 101 20.21 -19.66 -20.44
CA THR A 101 19.43 -18.47 -20.81
C THR A 101 19.79 -17.89 -22.18
N THR A 102 20.77 -18.45 -22.89
CA THR A 102 21.32 -17.87 -24.13
C THR A 102 20.26 -17.53 -25.18
N ALA A 103 19.31 -18.45 -25.41
CA ALA A 103 18.26 -18.26 -26.40
C ALA A 103 17.27 -17.14 -26.00
N ILE A 104 16.83 -17.12 -24.74
CA ILE A 104 15.88 -16.12 -24.25
C ILE A 104 16.54 -14.74 -24.12
N ASP A 105 17.82 -14.68 -23.77
CA ASP A 105 18.59 -13.44 -23.72
C ASP A 105 18.74 -12.81 -25.11
N ASN A 106 18.96 -13.62 -26.15
CA ASN A 106 19.01 -13.13 -27.53
C ASN A 106 17.65 -12.63 -28.04
N GLN A 107 16.55 -13.29 -27.65
CA GLN A 107 15.18 -12.82 -27.97
C GLN A 107 14.89 -11.47 -27.32
N ILE A 108 15.25 -11.31 -26.04
CA ILE A 108 15.10 -10.04 -25.32
C ILE A 108 15.92 -8.93 -26.00
N LYS A 109 17.20 -9.19 -26.31
CA LYS A 109 18.07 -8.22 -26.99
C LYS A 109 17.53 -7.78 -28.35
N THR A 110 17.08 -8.74 -29.16
CA THR A 110 16.52 -8.47 -30.49
C THR A 110 15.27 -7.60 -30.38
N LYS A 111 14.36 -7.96 -29.46
CA LYS A 111 13.11 -7.23 -29.25
C LYS A 111 13.35 -5.79 -28.76
N ILE A 112 14.33 -5.58 -27.87
CA ILE A 112 14.71 -4.23 -27.44
C ILE A 112 15.28 -3.41 -28.62
N ALA A 113 16.09 -4.02 -29.48
CA ALA A 113 16.63 -3.34 -30.66
C ALA A 113 15.53 -2.93 -31.66
N GLU A 114 14.52 -3.78 -31.86
CA GLU A 114 13.33 -3.46 -32.66
C GLU A 114 12.59 -2.23 -32.10
N ILE A 115 12.34 -2.23 -30.79
CA ILE A 115 11.68 -1.11 -30.10
C ILE A 115 12.47 0.18 -30.25
N LYS A 116 13.80 0.15 -30.02
CA LYS A 116 14.65 1.33 -30.19
C LYS A 116 14.60 1.87 -31.62
N THR A 117 14.66 0.99 -32.61
CA THR A 117 14.64 1.37 -34.04
C THR A 117 13.32 2.04 -34.39
N TYR A 118 12.19 1.45 -33.97
CA TYR A 118 10.87 2.02 -34.19
C TYR A 118 10.71 3.39 -33.53
N MET A 119 11.12 3.51 -32.26
CA MET A 119 10.98 4.76 -31.50
C MET A 119 11.83 5.91 -32.05
N LYS A 120 13.05 5.62 -32.53
CA LYS A 120 13.96 6.62 -33.12
C LYS A 120 13.56 7.06 -34.54
N THR A 121 12.59 6.41 -35.17
CA THR A 121 12.15 6.76 -36.52
C THR A 121 11.39 8.09 -36.50
N SER A 122 11.90 9.11 -37.20
CA SER A 122 11.20 10.40 -37.32
C SER A 122 9.87 10.26 -38.05
N TYR A 123 8.89 11.11 -37.69
CA TYR A 123 7.59 11.16 -38.35
C TYR A 123 7.38 12.52 -39.00
N TYR A 124 7.19 12.51 -40.32
CA TYR A 124 7.08 13.72 -41.14
C TYR A 124 5.60 14.00 -41.44
N ILE A 125 5.17 15.21 -41.09
CA ILE A 125 3.80 15.68 -41.23
C ILE A 125 3.75 16.63 -42.43
N GLY A 126 2.96 16.30 -43.45
CA GLY A 126 2.79 17.10 -44.66
C GLY A 126 1.33 17.47 -44.91
N GLY A 127 1.10 18.53 -45.69
CA GLY A 127 -0.24 19.05 -46.00
C GLY A 127 -0.17 20.33 -46.84
N SER A 128 -1.32 20.92 -47.15
CA SER A 128 -1.36 22.26 -47.76
C SER A 128 -1.08 23.32 -46.70
N SER A 129 -0.08 24.18 -46.91
CA SER A 129 0.25 25.31 -46.04
C SER A 129 -0.87 26.36 -45.96
N GLU A 130 -1.89 26.28 -46.81
CA GLU A 130 -3.04 27.19 -46.84
C GLU A 130 -4.31 26.60 -46.18
N ALA A 131 -4.33 25.28 -45.97
CA ALA A 131 -5.49 24.56 -45.43
C ALA A 131 -5.05 23.37 -44.56
N VAL A 132 -4.18 23.64 -43.58
CA VAL A 132 -3.49 22.62 -42.78
C VAL A 132 -4.51 21.77 -42.01
N SER A 133 -5.51 22.37 -41.38
CA SER A 133 -6.49 21.69 -40.50
C SER A 133 -7.26 20.51 -41.12
N THR A 134 -7.28 20.38 -42.46
CA THR A 134 -8.04 19.34 -43.17
C THR A 134 -7.21 18.50 -44.15
N SER A 135 -5.92 18.81 -44.31
CA SER A 135 -5.06 18.19 -45.34
C SER A 135 -3.81 17.48 -44.80
N LEU A 136 -3.65 17.45 -43.46
CA LEU A 136 -2.52 16.81 -42.81
C LEU A 136 -2.51 15.30 -43.01
N ARG A 137 -1.33 14.79 -43.37
CA ARG A 137 -1.04 13.37 -43.51
C ARG A 137 0.42 13.08 -43.22
N LYS A 138 0.73 11.83 -42.92
CA LYS A 138 2.09 11.32 -42.98
C LYS A 138 2.65 11.47 -44.40
N ILE A 139 3.89 11.94 -44.51
CA ILE A 139 4.65 11.97 -45.76
C ILE A 139 5.98 11.24 -45.58
N ASP A 140 6.59 10.84 -46.70
CA ASP A 140 7.94 10.29 -46.70
C ASP A 140 8.98 11.42 -46.58
N PRO A 141 10.15 11.15 -45.97
CA PRO A 141 11.24 12.13 -45.84
C PRO A 141 11.77 12.61 -47.19
N ASP A 142 11.64 11.79 -48.24
CA ASP A 142 12.19 12.04 -49.56
C ASP A 142 11.24 12.91 -50.40
N GLY A 143 11.36 14.23 -50.28
CA GLY A 143 11.03 15.16 -51.37
C GLY A 143 9.80 16.07 -51.22
N VAL A 144 9.29 16.32 -50.01
CA VAL A 144 8.24 17.34 -49.78
C VAL A 144 8.60 18.20 -48.56
N ASN A 145 8.33 19.50 -48.64
CA ASN A 145 8.43 20.44 -47.52
C ASN A 145 7.51 19.99 -46.38
N ALA A 146 8.07 19.29 -45.38
CA ALA A 146 7.34 18.94 -44.17
C ALA A 146 6.84 20.22 -43.49
N LEU A 147 5.61 20.16 -42.98
CA LEU A 147 5.02 21.22 -42.16
C LEU A 147 5.32 21.00 -40.66
N GLY A 148 5.61 19.75 -40.28
CA GLY A 148 6.13 19.39 -38.97
C GLY A 148 6.95 18.12 -39.01
N ILE A 149 7.94 18.02 -38.13
CA ILE A 149 8.77 16.84 -37.95
C ILE A 149 8.72 16.45 -36.48
N LEU A 150 8.18 15.26 -36.20
CA LEU A 150 8.28 14.66 -34.87
C LEU A 150 9.58 13.86 -34.80
N THR A 151 10.51 14.30 -33.96
CA THR A 151 11.73 13.59 -33.62
C THR A 151 11.65 13.05 -32.19
N VAL A 152 12.31 11.93 -31.94
CA VAL A 152 12.38 11.32 -30.61
C VAL A 152 13.85 11.22 -30.19
N THR A 153 14.20 11.90 -29.10
CA THR A 153 15.55 11.86 -28.53
C THR A 153 15.55 11.09 -27.22
N SER A 154 16.45 10.11 -27.07
CA SER A 154 16.68 9.42 -25.79
C SER A 154 17.59 10.27 -24.91
N VAL A 155 17.13 10.65 -23.72
CA VAL A 155 17.87 11.59 -22.84
C VAL A 155 18.88 10.86 -21.94
N ASN A 156 18.71 9.54 -21.73
CA ASN A 156 19.68 8.66 -21.06
C ASN A 156 19.68 7.27 -21.74
N GLU A 157 20.84 6.79 -22.20
CA GLU A 157 21.02 5.40 -22.62
C GLU A 157 21.90 4.69 -21.58
N PRO A 158 21.36 3.81 -20.71
CA PRO A 158 22.22 2.99 -19.86
C PRO A 158 23.00 2.00 -20.72
N GLU A 159 24.32 1.93 -20.51
CA GLU A 159 25.14 0.83 -20.99
C GLU A 159 24.75 -0.46 -20.26
N PHE A 160 24.87 -1.60 -20.95
CA PHE A 160 24.45 -2.90 -20.43
C PHE A 160 25.30 -3.29 -19.21
N GLY A 161 24.71 -3.25 -18.01
CA GLY A 161 25.37 -3.65 -16.77
C GLY A 161 24.48 -3.45 -15.54
N GLU A 162 23.90 -4.55 -15.07
CA GLU A 162 23.20 -4.84 -13.78
C GLU A 162 22.17 -3.89 -13.15
N ASP A 163 22.06 -2.60 -13.51
CA ASP A 163 21.01 -1.72 -12.98
C ASP A 163 20.41 -0.87 -14.10
N PHE A 164 19.31 -1.33 -14.69
CA PHE A 164 18.55 -0.54 -15.67
C PHE A 164 17.93 0.69 -14.98
N THR A 165 18.51 1.86 -15.21
CA THR A 165 17.89 3.14 -14.88
C THR A 165 17.11 3.69 -16.09
N GLU A 166 15.96 4.27 -15.78
CA GLU A 166 14.99 5.00 -16.61
C GLU A 166 15.49 5.49 -18.01
N THR A 167 14.83 5.05 -19.09
CA THR A 167 15.05 5.56 -20.46
C THR A 167 14.01 6.64 -20.78
N ILE A 168 14.41 7.91 -20.66
CA ILE A 168 13.56 9.06 -20.99
C ILE A 168 13.53 9.26 -22.51
N PHE A 169 12.34 9.29 -23.11
CA PHE A 169 12.14 9.67 -24.51
C PHE A 169 11.51 11.07 -24.56
N ALA A 170 12.25 12.04 -25.08
CA ALA A 170 11.70 13.36 -25.38
C ALA A 170 11.18 13.37 -26.82
N PHE A 171 9.92 13.79 -26.98
CA PHE A 171 9.28 13.98 -28.28
C PHE A 171 9.34 15.47 -28.62
N ASN A 172 10.01 15.80 -29.73
CA ASN A 172 10.11 17.17 -30.22
C ASN A 172 9.35 17.26 -31.54
N ILE A 173 8.36 18.15 -31.62
CA ILE A 173 7.68 18.49 -32.87
C ILE A 173 8.23 19.83 -33.33
N ASP A 174 9.06 19.79 -34.37
CA ASP A 174 9.61 20.99 -35.00
C ASP A 174 8.70 21.39 -36.16
N THR A 175 8.13 22.60 -36.08
CA THR A 175 7.28 23.12 -37.15
C THR A 175 8.14 23.74 -38.25
N GLN A 176 7.88 23.41 -39.52
CA GLN A 176 8.69 23.89 -40.63
C GLN A 176 7.81 24.44 -41.75
N ASN A 177 8.33 25.39 -42.53
CA ASN A 177 7.63 25.96 -43.69
C ASN A 177 6.23 26.55 -43.40
N LEU A 178 5.93 26.82 -42.13
CA LEU A 178 4.75 27.54 -41.67
C LEU A 178 5.09 29.03 -41.50
N ARG A 179 4.07 29.89 -41.56
CA ARG A 179 4.24 31.34 -41.40
C ARG A 179 4.68 31.77 -39.99
N ARG A 180 4.58 30.87 -39.01
CA ARG A 180 5.08 31.04 -37.63
C ARG A 180 5.67 29.73 -37.14
N GLU A 181 6.81 29.85 -36.46
CA GLU A 181 7.49 28.77 -35.74
C GLU A 181 6.86 28.65 -34.34
N LEU A 182 6.37 27.47 -34.01
CA LEU A 182 5.71 27.15 -32.75
C LEU A 182 6.15 25.75 -32.34
N ASP A 183 7.45 25.62 -32.08
CA ASP A 183 8.06 24.34 -31.73
C ASP A 183 7.55 23.88 -30.37
N TYR A 184 7.20 22.60 -30.32
CA TYR A 184 6.56 22.00 -29.17
C TYR A 184 7.41 20.85 -28.66
N LYS A 185 7.97 21.04 -27.48
CA LYS A 185 8.73 20.02 -26.75
C LYS A 185 7.87 19.44 -25.65
N VAL A 186 7.74 18.12 -25.64
CA VAL A 186 7.18 17.39 -24.50
C VAL A 186 8.25 16.45 -23.98
N ASP A 187 8.73 16.73 -22.78
CA ASP A 187 9.56 15.80 -22.03
C ASP A 187 8.63 14.77 -21.37
N ILE A 188 8.72 13.52 -21.84
CA ILE A 188 8.01 12.39 -21.23
C ILE A 188 9.06 11.51 -20.57
N SER A 189 9.10 11.55 -19.24
CA SER A 189 9.83 10.56 -18.47
C SER A 189 9.14 9.20 -18.63
N LEU A 190 9.68 8.38 -19.51
CA LEU A 190 9.40 6.95 -19.54
C LEU A 190 10.31 6.30 -18.49
N ALA A 191 9.86 6.31 -17.25
CA ALA A 191 10.24 5.25 -16.34
C ALA A 191 9.84 3.94 -17.02
N VAL A 192 10.83 3.18 -17.51
CA VAL A 192 10.69 1.72 -17.41
C VAL A 192 10.48 1.52 -15.92
N ILE A 193 9.23 1.29 -15.53
CA ILE A 193 8.91 0.79 -14.21
C ILE A 193 9.66 -0.53 -14.17
N ASN A 194 10.86 -0.47 -13.58
CA ASN A 194 11.83 -1.54 -13.60
C ASN A 194 11.27 -2.64 -12.71
N GLY A 195 10.41 -3.47 -13.30
CA GLY A 195 9.31 -4.04 -12.58
C GLY A 195 8.46 -2.96 -11.92
N GLY A 196 7.17 -2.87 -12.27
CA GLY A 196 6.25 -2.83 -11.14
C GLY A 196 6.74 -3.97 -10.27
N THR A 197 7.23 -3.72 -9.05
CA THR A 197 7.43 -4.82 -8.12
C THR A 197 6.12 -5.53 -8.25
N VAL A 198 6.14 -6.72 -8.87
CA VAL A 198 5.01 -7.62 -8.74
C VAL A 198 4.85 -7.55 -7.25
N ILE A 199 3.69 -7.10 -6.83
CA ILE A 199 3.23 -7.32 -5.50
C ILE A 199 3.27 -8.85 -5.42
N VAL A 200 4.45 -9.39 -5.12
CA VAL A 200 4.72 -10.81 -5.02
C VAL A 200 3.99 -11.05 -3.74
N THR A 201 2.73 -11.47 -3.91
CA THR A 201 1.96 -11.99 -2.81
C THR A 201 2.84 -13.12 -2.32
N PRO A 202 3.51 -12.96 -1.16
CA PRO A 202 4.50 -13.93 -0.74
C PRO A 202 3.76 -15.26 -0.67
N THR A 203 4.35 -16.27 -1.31
CA THR A 203 3.80 -17.62 -1.26
C THR A 203 3.67 -18.02 0.20
N GLU A 204 2.50 -18.59 0.52
CA GLU A 204 2.25 -19.17 1.82
C GLU A 204 3.45 -20.02 2.26
N PRO A 205 3.93 -19.86 3.49
CA PRO A 205 5.15 -20.49 3.94
C PRO A 205 4.96 -22.01 3.97
N ILE A 206 5.96 -22.74 3.48
CA ILE A 206 5.96 -24.20 3.50
C ILE A 206 5.98 -24.64 4.97
N LYS A 207 4.95 -25.38 5.39
CA LYS A 207 4.88 -25.95 6.73
C LYS A 207 6.11 -26.83 6.97
N PRO A 208 6.82 -26.66 8.11
CA PRO A 208 7.95 -27.52 8.44
C PRO A 208 7.52 -28.98 8.51
N VAL A 209 8.38 -29.86 8.02
CA VAL A 209 8.15 -31.31 8.02
C VAL A 209 8.25 -31.82 9.45
N ASP A 210 7.22 -32.54 9.90
CA ASP A 210 7.23 -33.22 11.20
C ASP A 210 7.98 -34.55 11.07
N ASN A 211 9.26 -34.57 11.46
CA ASN A 211 10.04 -35.80 11.56
C ASN A 211 10.49 -36.06 13.01
N THR A 212 9.51 -36.30 13.87
CA THR A 212 9.69 -36.59 15.30
C THR A 212 9.87 -38.09 15.62
N SER A 213 9.94 -38.93 14.58
CA SER A 213 10.05 -40.39 14.70
C SER A 213 11.30 -40.84 15.49
N ASP A 214 12.42 -40.15 15.33
CA ASP A 214 13.70 -40.48 15.97
C ASP A 214 13.96 -39.75 17.30
N TRP A 215 13.02 -38.92 17.78
CA TRP A 215 13.25 -38.11 18.99
C TRP A 215 13.11 -38.95 20.27
N LEU A 216 13.90 -38.63 21.30
CA LEU A 216 13.97 -39.39 22.54
C LEU A 216 12.70 -39.20 23.37
N GLN A 217 12.09 -40.31 23.75
CA GLN A 217 10.91 -40.30 24.60
C GLN A 217 11.24 -39.71 25.98
N THR A 218 10.49 -38.69 26.37
CA THR A 218 10.63 -38.00 27.64
C THR A 218 9.31 -38.05 28.40
N THR A 219 9.37 -38.27 29.70
CA THR A 219 8.19 -38.31 30.59
C THR A 219 8.39 -37.31 31.72
N ILE A 220 7.36 -36.53 32.03
CA ILE A 220 7.34 -35.64 33.20
C ILE A 220 6.21 -36.12 34.10
N ASN A 221 6.58 -36.65 35.27
CA ASN A 221 5.67 -37.21 36.25
C ASN A 221 5.72 -36.39 37.54
N ALA A 222 4.56 -35.96 38.00
CA ALA A 222 4.41 -35.26 39.27
C ALA A 222 3.92 -36.25 40.32
N LYS A 223 4.77 -36.63 41.29
CA LYS A 223 4.32 -37.44 42.43
C LYS A 223 3.74 -36.51 43.50
N TYR A 224 2.43 -36.61 43.73
CA TYR A 224 1.76 -35.90 44.83
C TYR A 224 2.21 -36.48 46.17
N ASN A 225 3.20 -35.86 46.80
CA ASN A 225 3.67 -36.13 48.16
C ASN A 225 3.92 -34.76 48.83
N PRO A 226 3.72 -34.56 50.14
CA PRO A 226 4.08 -33.33 50.87
C PRO A 226 5.48 -32.74 50.58
N ASP A 227 6.43 -33.55 50.12
CA ASP A 227 7.78 -33.13 49.66
C ASP A 227 7.92 -33.03 48.12
N ALA A 228 6.81 -32.82 47.41
CA ALA A 228 6.59 -32.80 45.96
C ALA A 228 7.86 -32.87 45.08
N ASN A 229 8.33 -34.07 44.76
CA ASN A 229 9.41 -34.27 43.80
C ASN A 229 8.81 -34.42 42.39
N ILE A 230 8.87 -33.36 41.58
CA ILE A 230 8.60 -33.48 40.14
C ILE A 230 9.77 -34.28 39.54
N GLN A 231 9.47 -35.40 38.90
CA GLN A 231 10.46 -36.28 38.28
C GLN A 231 10.36 -36.21 36.76
N CYS A 232 11.50 -36.21 36.08
CA CYS A 232 11.56 -36.32 34.63
C CYS A 232 12.45 -37.50 34.24
N GLU A 233 11.94 -38.35 33.35
CA GLU A 233 12.64 -39.53 32.82
C GLU A 233 12.86 -39.35 31.31
N ILE A 234 14.10 -39.54 30.85
CA ILE A 234 14.47 -39.47 29.43
C ILE A 234 14.95 -40.87 29.01
N GLN A 235 14.27 -41.49 28.04
CA GLN A 235 14.61 -42.82 27.54
C GLN A 235 16.05 -42.82 27.00
N SER A 236 16.79 -43.91 27.24
CA SER A 236 18.23 -44.11 26.97
C SER A 236 19.22 -43.47 27.96
N GLN A 237 18.78 -42.55 28.85
CA GLN A 237 19.64 -42.00 29.93
C GLN A 237 19.28 -42.49 31.35
N GLY A 238 18.29 -43.40 31.48
CA GLY A 238 17.78 -43.88 32.77
C GLY A 238 16.95 -42.81 33.51
N GLU A 239 16.45 -43.15 34.72
CA GLU A 239 15.87 -42.14 35.63
C GLU A 239 16.98 -41.15 36.04
N GLN A 240 17.06 -40.01 35.34
CA GLN A 240 17.84 -38.90 35.86
C GLN A 240 17.02 -38.22 36.96
N LYS A 241 17.52 -38.28 38.20
CA LYS A 241 17.05 -37.40 39.28
C LYS A 241 17.40 -35.96 38.91
N ASN A 242 16.54 -35.36 38.10
CA ASN A 242 16.65 -33.95 37.77
C ASN A 242 16.46 -33.10 39.03
N ILE A 243 17.18 -31.98 39.07
CA ILE A 243 17.27 -31.08 40.22
C ILE A 243 15.98 -30.25 40.24
N TYR A 244 14.89 -30.86 40.71
CA TYR A 244 13.77 -30.08 41.20
C TYR A 244 14.26 -29.29 42.41
N ASP A 245 14.19 -27.97 42.32
CA ASP A 245 14.48 -27.08 43.44
C ASP A 245 13.17 -26.84 44.21
N PRO A 246 12.96 -27.47 45.39
CA PRO A 246 11.74 -27.31 46.16
C PRO A 246 11.60 -25.90 46.75
N VAL A 247 12.70 -25.15 46.91
CA VAL A 247 12.67 -23.78 47.43
C VAL A 247 12.21 -22.82 46.33
N GLN A 248 12.74 -22.98 45.12
CA GLN A 248 12.38 -22.18 43.95
C GLN A 248 11.13 -22.72 43.21
N LYS A 249 10.59 -23.87 43.63
CA LYS A 249 9.46 -24.56 42.97
C LYS A 249 9.69 -24.71 41.46
N THR A 250 10.91 -25.08 41.07
CA THR A 250 11.34 -25.07 39.66
C THR A 250 11.99 -26.40 39.30
N LEU A 251 11.50 -27.02 38.23
CA LEU A 251 12.20 -28.11 37.54
C LEU A 251 13.00 -27.52 36.37
N THR A 252 14.31 -27.72 36.38
CA THR A 252 15.20 -27.30 35.27
C THR A 252 15.72 -28.52 34.51
N LEU A 253 15.46 -28.53 33.21
CA LEU A 253 15.95 -29.52 32.25
C LEU A 253 16.77 -28.79 31.19
N ASN A 254 18.10 -28.86 31.27
CA ASN A 254 19.00 -28.24 30.30
C ASN A 254 19.75 -29.34 29.54
N LYS A 255 19.24 -29.67 28.33
CA LYS A 255 19.70 -30.77 27.46
C LYS A 255 19.85 -30.32 26.00
N PRO A 256 20.63 -29.25 25.72
CA PRO A 256 20.75 -28.67 24.38
C PRO A 256 21.34 -29.63 23.34
N GLU A 257 21.87 -30.77 23.73
CA GLU A 257 22.39 -31.82 22.84
C GLU A 257 21.33 -32.84 22.39
N LEU A 258 20.12 -32.80 22.95
CA LEU A 258 19.08 -33.82 22.74
C LEU A 258 17.84 -33.28 22.03
N ASN A 259 17.21 -34.15 21.23
CA ASN A 259 15.85 -33.96 20.73
C ASN A 259 14.88 -34.70 21.64
N LEU A 260 13.98 -33.99 22.30
CA LEU A 260 13.09 -34.54 23.32
C LEU A 260 11.65 -34.58 22.79
N ASP A 261 10.96 -35.70 23.03
CA ASP A 261 9.53 -35.84 22.75
C ASP A 261 8.79 -36.19 24.05
N ILE A 262 8.12 -35.19 24.64
CA ILE A 262 7.35 -35.29 25.88
C ILE A 262 6.04 -36.04 25.59
N GLY A 263 5.89 -37.19 26.23
CA GLY A 263 4.68 -38.00 26.18
C GLY A 263 4.50 -38.87 24.93
N LYS A 264 5.56 -39.06 24.14
CA LYS A 264 5.59 -40.08 23.06
C LYS A 264 5.11 -41.44 23.58
N ASN A 265 4.32 -42.19 22.80
CA ASN A 265 3.71 -43.48 23.17
C ASN A 265 2.85 -43.45 24.45
N ASN A 266 1.97 -42.46 24.59
CA ASN A 266 1.01 -42.28 25.70
C ASN A 266 1.65 -42.11 27.09
N LYS A 267 2.94 -41.74 27.16
CA LYS A 267 3.57 -41.38 28.43
C LYS A 267 3.06 -40.00 28.89
N LYS A 268 2.99 -39.81 30.20
CA LYS A 268 2.30 -38.70 30.84
C LYS A 268 3.09 -37.38 30.79
N PHE A 269 2.38 -36.26 30.78
CA PHE A 269 2.88 -34.95 31.19
C PHE A 269 1.99 -34.46 32.35
N GLU A 270 2.40 -34.79 33.57
CA GLU A 270 1.73 -34.34 34.80
C GLU A 270 2.47 -33.12 35.39
N TRP A 271 1.72 -32.22 36.03
CA TRP A 271 2.27 -31.02 36.65
C TRP A 271 1.66 -30.75 38.03
N ILE A 272 2.23 -29.78 38.74
CA ILE A 272 1.77 -29.34 40.06
C ILE A 272 1.61 -27.82 40.04
N GLU A 273 0.55 -27.35 40.68
CA GLU A 273 0.22 -25.93 40.82
C GLU A 273 1.40 -25.13 41.38
N TRP A 274 1.54 -23.88 40.95
CA TRP A 274 2.57 -22.93 41.42
C TRP A 274 4.02 -23.30 41.12
N ASN A 275 4.27 -24.30 40.29
CA ASN A 275 5.61 -24.73 39.92
C ASN A 275 6.00 -24.28 38.51
N THR A 276 7.31 -24.09 38.32
CA THR A 276 7.90 -23.63 37.05
C THR A 276 8.66 -24.76 36.35
N LEU A 277 8.42 -24.96 35.05
CA LEU A 277 9.26 -25.76 34.18
C LEU A 277 10.20 -24.85 33.41
N LYS A 278 11.52 -25.10 33.48
CA LYS A 278 12.53 -24.51 32.59
C LYS A 278 13.14 -25.61 31.76
N LEU A 279 12.75 -25.70 30.49
CA LEU A 279 13.18 -26.74 29.56
C LEU A 279 14.01 -26.11 28.43
N THR A 280 15.21 -26.62 28.22
CA THR A 280 16.07 -26.30 27.08
C THR A 280 16.54 -27.59 26.42
N ALA A 281 16.33 -27.73 25.11
CA ALA A 281 16.77 -28.88 24.32
C ALA A 281 17.05 -28.45 22.86
N ALA A 282 17.72 -29.29 22.05
CA ALA A 282 17.93 -28.96 20.63
C ALA A 282 16.58 -28.82 19.90
N ASN A 283 15.68 -29.78 20.11
CA ASN A 283 14.30 -29.75 19.65
C ASN A 283 13.36 -30.31 20.72
N ILE A 284 12.11 -29.82 20.76
CA ILE A 284 11.10 -30.22 21.75
C ILE A 284 9.80 -30.57 21.04
N ALA A 285 9.33 -31.80 21.19
CA ALA A 285 8.00 -32.21 20.81
C ALA A 285 7.17 -32.49 22.07
N VAL A 286 5.88 -32.22 21.98
CA VAL A 286 4.89 -32.54 23.00
C VAL A 286 3.82 -33.36 22.29
N SER A 287 3.90 -34.69 22.45
CA SER A 287 3.03 -35.67 21.77
C SER A 287 1.79 -36.05 22.57
N THR A 288 1.72 -35.66 23.84
CA THR A 288 0.54 -35.80 24.71
C THR A 288 -0.09 -34.43 24.95
N PRO A 289 -1.39 -34.31 25.27
CA PRO A 289 -1.97 -33.04 25.71
C PRO A 289 -1.18 -32.42 26.87
N MET A 290 -1.02 -31.09 26.83
CA MET A 290 -0.53 -30.33 27.98
C MET A 290 -1.48 -30.55 29.18
N PRO A 291 -0.97 -30.62 30.41
CA PRO A 291 -1.82 -30.77 31.58
C PRO A 291 -2.76 -29.56 31.73
N THR A 292 -4.03 -29.83 31.97
CA THR A 292 -5.07 -28.81 32.25
C THR A 292 -5.54 -28.85 33.69
N ASP A 293 -5.35 -29.97 34.38
CA ASP A 293 -5.65 -30.14 35.80
C ASP A 293 -4.40 -29.89 36.64
N HIS A 294 -4.57 -29.30 37.83
CA HIS A 294 -3.47 -29.00 38.76
C HIS A 294 -2.31 -28.18 38.15
N VAL A 295 -2.62 -27.29 37.20
CA VAL A 295 -1.66 -26.36 36.58
C VAL A 295 -1.82 -24.92 37.03
N TYR A 296 -2.76 -24.64 37.93
CA TYR A 296 -3.01 -23.29 38.42
C TYR A 296 -1.73 -22.64 38.98
N GLY A 297 -1.43 -21.41 38.56
CA GLY A 297 -0.21 -20.69 38.93
C GLY A 297 1.09 -21.26 38.35
N GLY A 298 1.05 -22.36 37.59
CA GLY A 298 2.22 -22.98 36.96
C GLY A 298 2.77 -22.15 35.81
N ILE A 299 4.07 -22.27 35.53
CA ILE A 299 4.75 -21.52 34.46
C ILE A 299 5.60 -22.47 33.62
N PHE A 300 5.49 -22.37 32.29
CA PHE A 300 6.29 -23.16 31.36
C PHE A 300 7.21 -22.26 30.52
N PHE A 301 8.52 -22.42 30.69
CA PHE A 301 9.56 -21.83 29.87
C PHE A 301 10.20 -22.92 29.02
N MET A 302 9.96 -22.93 27.70
CA MET A 302 10.52 -23.92 26.78
C MET A 302 11.38 -23.23 25.73
N THR A 303 12.63 -23.65 25.60
CA THR A 303 13.59 -23.12 24.62
C THR A 303 14.16 -24.27 23.77
N ALA A 304 13.91 -24.25 22.45
CA ALA A 304 14.55 -25.15 21.52
C ALA A 304 15.83 -24.49 20.98
N GLN A 305 16.96 -24.78 21.61
CA GLN A 305 18.27 -24.28 21.25
C GLN A 305 19.32 -25.38 21.42
N ALA A 306 20.07 -25.66 20.36
CA ALA A 306 21.14 -26.64 20.35
C ALA A 306 22.40 -26.12 21.04
N SER A 307 23.35 -27.01 21.34
CA SER A 307 24.61 -26.65 22.04
C SER A 307 25.48 -25.65 21.29
N ASP A 308 25.34 -25.56 19.96
CA ASP A 308 26.01 -24.57 19.11
C ASP A 308 25.32 -23.20 19.11
N GLY A 309 24.22 -23.04 19.85
CA GLY A 309 23.43 -21.83 19.94
C GLY A 309 22.36 -21.69 18.86
N SER A 310 22.30 -22.60 17.88
CA SER A 310 21.27 -22.58 16.84
C SER A 310 19.89 -22.91 17.42
N TYR A 311 18.85 -22.22 16.94
CA TYR A 311 17.48 -22.49 17.38
C TYR A 311 16.86 -23.64 16.57
N GLY A 312 16.24 -24.58 17.28
CA GLY A 312 15.48 -25.69 16.72
C GLY A 312 13.97 -25.49 16.81
N ASP A 313 13.22 -26.58 16.86
CA ASP A 313 11.76 -26.57 16.75
C ASP A 313 11.06 -26.93 18.06
N ILE A 314 9.91 -26.28 18.32
CA ILE A 314 8.92 -26.70 19.32
C ILE A 314 7.66 -27.15 18.59
N ILE A 315 7.20 -28.39 18.83
CA ILE A 315 6.04 -28.98 18.15
C ILE A 315 5.04 -29.53 19.17
N PHE A 316 3.81 -29.03 19.16
CA PHE A 316 2.67 -29.60 19.87
C PHE A 316 1.84 -30.44 18.88
N LYS A 317 1.79 -31.76 19.08
CA LYS A 317 1.10 -32.69 18.16
C LYS A 317 -0.41 -32.79 18.40
N ASP A 318 -0.85 -32.44 19.60
CA ASP A 318 -2.26 -32.34 19.97
C ASP A 318 -2.65 -30.87 20.20
N ASN A 319 -3.90 -30.62 20.58
CA ASN A 319 -4.36 -29.31 21.02
C ASN A 319 -3.52 -28.82 22.20
N TYR A 320 -3.13 -27.55 22.15
CA TYR A 320 -2.50 -26.88 23.28
C TYR A 320 -3.55 -26.06 24.02
N ASN A 321 -3.76 -26.37 25.30
CA ASN A 321 -4.62 -25.58 26.17
C ASN A 321 -3.80 -25.01 27.34
N GLN A 322 -3.68 -23.69 27.40
CA GLN A 322 -3.07 -22.99 28.53
C GLN A 322 -4.14 -22.62 29.56
N ALA A 323 -4.16 -23.37 30.66
CA ALA A 323 -5.14 -23.27 31.75
C ALA A 323 -4.50 -22.91 33.12
N ASN A 324 -3.34 -22.27 33.13
CA ASN A 324 -2.61 -21.97 34.38
C ASN A 324 -3.20 -20.80 35.19
N GLY A 325 -3.97 -19.90 34.60
CA GLY A 325 -4.62 -18.77 35.29
C GLY A 325 -3.66 -17.79 35.96
N ASP A 326 -4.17 -16.97 36.88
CA ASP A 326 -3.41 -16.06 37.77
C ASP A 326 -2.39 -15.13 37.08
N ASN A 327 -2.75 -14.61 35.90
CA ASN A 327 -1.91 -13.74 35.06
C ASN A 327 -0.54 -14.36 34.74
N LYS A 328 -0.46 -15.69 34.64
CA LYS A 328 0.79 -16.38 34.37
C LYS A 328 1.15 -16.33 32.89
N THR A 329 2.45 -16.23 32.65
CA THR A 329 3.02 -16.14 31.31
C THR A 329 3.80 -17.41 30.99
N ASN A 330 3.38 -18.16 29.98
CA ASN A 330 4.22 -19.19 29.38
C ASN A 330 5.07 -18.56 28.29
N THR A 331 6.33 -18.96 28.20
CA THR A 331 7.25 -18.46 27.17
C THR A 331 7.83 -19.60 26.35
N LEU A 332 7.72 -19.47 25.04
CA LEU A 332 8.30 -20.39 24.08
C LEU A 332 9.35 -19.67 23.25
N ARG A 333 10.51 -20.27 23.04
CA ARG A 333 11.58 -19.72 22.21
C ARG A 333 12.18 -20.78 21.31
N ALA A 334 11.99 -20.62 20.00
CA ALA A 334 12.41 -21.63 19.01
C ALA A 334 12.45 -21.02 17.62
N LYS A 335 13.19 -21.61 16.69
CA LYS A 335 13.16 -21.20 15.28
C LYS A 335 11.74 -21.36 14.73
N ASN A 336 11.14 -22.54 14.92
CA ASN A 336 9.75 -22.79 14.57
C ASN A 336 8.96 -23.19 15.81
N VAL A 337 7.77 -22.62 15.98
CA VAL A 337 6.76 -23.11 16.94
C VAL A 337 5.55 -23.58 16.16
N ILE A 338 5.17 -24.85 16.37
CA ILE A 338 4.17 -25.54 15.56
C ILE A 338 3.10 -26.14 16.46
N TYR A 339 1.86 -25.72 16.28
CA TYR A 339 0.67 -26.32 16.86
C TYR A 339 -0.07 -27.09 15.77
N LYS A 340 -0.11 -28.42 15.88
CA LYS A 340 -0.83 -29.31 14.94
C LYS A 340 -2.34 -29.32 15.18
N GLY A 341 -2.78 -28.97 16.38
CA GLY A 341 -4.18 -28.81 16.75
C GLY A 341 -4.61 -27.35 16.91
N ASP A 342 -5.65 -27.17 17.71
CA ASP A 342 -6.11 -25.86 18.18
C ASP A 342 -5.17 -25.32 19.27
N LEU A 343 -5.05 -23.99 19.32
CA LEU A 343 -4.34 -23.24 20.36
C LEU A 343 -5.38 -22.50 21.21
N THR A 344 -5.56 -22.93 22.45
CA THR A 344 -6.43 -22.28 23.43
C THR A 344 -5.60 -21.60 24.53
N ILE A 345 -5.91 -20.32 24.78
CA ILE A 345 -5.34 -19.54 25.90
C ILE A 345 -6.52 -19.13 26.77
N GLU A 346 -6.65 -19.74 27.95
CA GLU A 346 -7.77 -19.45 28.86
C GLU A 346 -7.61 -18.11 29.60
N ASP A 347 -8.54 -17.80 30.47
CA ASP A 347 -8.64 -16.53 31.20
C ASP A 347 -7.38 -16.22 32.01
N TYR A 348 -7.02 -14.94 32.07
CA TYR A 348 -5.88 -14.45 32.84
C TYR A 348 -4.57 -15.18 32.50
N ASN A 349 -4.38 -15.56 31.25
CA ASN A 349 -3.15 -16.20 30.78
C ASN A 349 -2.46 -15.35 29.73
N THR A 350 -1.14 -15.41 29.74
CA THR A 350 -0.31 -14.84 28.69
C THR A 350 0.50 -15.96 28.04
N LEU A 351 0.49 -16.00 26.71
CA LEU A 351 1.42 -16.80 25.92
C LEU A 351 2.36 -15.85 25.17
N ASP A 352 3.65 -16.00 25.39
CA ASP A 352 4.70 -15.19 24.76
C ASP A 352 5.62 -16.09 23.91
N ILE A 353 5.71 -15.83 22.60
CA ILE A 353 6.47 -16.66 21.67
C ILE A 353 7.54 -15.83 20.97
N TYR A 354 8.79 -16.27 21.09
CA TYR A 354 9.95 -15.74 20.36
C TYR A 354 10.33 -16.74 19.26
N CYS A 355 10.09 -16.42 17.99
CA CYS A 355 10.35 -17.34 16.90
C CYS A 355 10.68 -16.68 15.55
N GLU A 356 11.22 -17.46 14.61
CA GLU A 356 11.19 -17.07 13.20
C GLU A 356 9.82 -17.39 12.59
N ASN A 357 9.26 -18.55 12.89
CA ASN A 357 8.00 -18.97 12.29
C ASN A 357 7.04 -19.58 13.32
N LEU A 358 5.79 -19.11 13.32
CA LEU A 358 4.67 -19.70 14.06
C LEU A 358 3.69 -20.35 13.08
N TYR A 359 3.34 -21.60 13.33
CA TYR A 359 2.33 -22.34 12.57
C TYR A 359 1.27 -22.89 13.51
N VAL A 360 0.02 -22.45 13.36
CA VAL A 360 -1.15 -23.04 14.01
C VAL A 360 -2.03 -23.63 12.90
N THR A 361 -2.13 -24.96 12.83
CA THR A 361 -2.95 -25.59 11.78
C THR A 361 -4.43 -25.57 12.11
N GLY A 362 -4.79 -25.58 13.40
CA GLY A 362 -6.15 -25.42 13.89
C GLY A 362 -6.55 -23.96 14.09
N LYS A 363 -7.49 -23.75 15.00
CA LYS A 363 -8.01 -22.44 15.42
C LYS A 363 -7.17 -21.87 16.56
N ILE A 364 -7.27 -20.55 16.76
CA ILE A 364 -6.80 -19.88 17.97
C ILE A 364 -8.03 -19.44 18.75
N ILE A 365 -8.14 -19.86 20.01
CA ILE A 365 -9.23 -19.50 20.90
C ILE A 365 -8.62 -18.80 22.11
N MET A 366 -8.82 -17.50 22.19
CA MET A 366 -8.41 -16.71 23.34
C MET A 366 -9.61 -16.45 24.20
N ASN A 367 -9.67 -17.20 25.30
CA ASN A 367 -10.70 -17.12 26.31
C ASN A 367 -12.10 -17.54 25.78
N SER A 368 -12.88 -18.20 26.64
CA SER A 368 -14.27 -18.56 26.30
C SER A 368 -15.12 -17.29 26.08
N PRO A 369 -16.31 -17.35 25.47
CA PRO A 369 -17.14 -16.16 25.29
C PRO A 369 -17.50 -15.39 26.58
N LYS A 370 -17.26 -15.97 27.76
CA LYS A 370 -17.57 -15.40 29.08
C LYS A 370 -16.37 -15.01 29.92
N GLY A 371 -15.17 -15.44 29.56
CA GLY A 371 -13.99 -15.17 30.39
C GLY A 371 -13.32 -13.86 30.04
N THR A 372 -12.13 -13.57 30.58
CA THR A 372 -11.46 -12.28 30.38
C THR A 372 -9.93 -12.33 30.42
N ASN A 373 -9.29 -11.33 29.79
CA ASN A 373 -7.88 -10.98 29.96
C ASN A 373 -6.86 -12.07 29.54
N ALA A 374 -7.07 -12.71 28.39
CA ALA A 374 -6.07 -13.57 27.76
C ALA A 374 -5.16 -12.74 26.84
N ASN A 375 -3.86 -12.99 26.84
CA ASN A 375 -2.88 -12.26 26.03
C ASN A 375 -2.03 -13.21 25.20
N PHE A 376 -1.82 -12.85 23.93
CA PHE A 376 -1.01 -13.63 23.00
C PHE A 376 -0.03 -12.74 22.24
N TYR A 377 1.26 -12.96 22.49
CA TYR A 377 2.36 -12.19 21.94
C TYR A 377 3.24 -13.07 21.06
N VAL A 378 3.63 -12.52 19.90
CA VAL A 378 4.58 -13.17 18.98
C VAL A 378 5.62 -12.15 18.54
N HIS A 379 6.88 -12.52 18.75
CA HIS A 379 8.08 -11.71 18.48
C HIS A 379 9.10 -12.51 17.67
N GLY A 380 10.07 -11.81 17.10
CA GLY A 380 11.28 -12.43 16.55
C GLY A 380 12.18 -13.03 17.64
N LEU A 381 13.15 -13.85 17.22
CA LEU A 381 14.06 -14.56 18.12
C LEU A 381 14.97 -13.65 18.97
N THR A 382 15.31 -12.45 18.46
CA THR A 382 16.34 -11.61 19.09
C THR A 382 15.80 -10.67 20.15
N GLY A 383 14.49 -10.60 20.37
CA GLY A 383 13.86 -9.80 21.41
C GLY A 383 12.44 -9.34 21.08
N SER A 384 11.78 -8.67 22.02
CA SER A 384 10.38 -8.23 21.90
C SER A 384 10.13 -7.26 20.73
N ASP A 385 11.13 -6.47 20.36
CA ASP A 385 11.03 -5.51 19.25
C ASP A 385 11.41 -6.12 17.90
N SER A 386 11.96 -7.34 17.91
CA SER A 386 12.31 -8.06 16.70
C SER A 386 11.09 -8.71 16.05
N LYS A 387 11.16 -8.94 14.74
CA LYS A 387 10.05 -9.46 13.93
C LYS A 387 10.20 -10.96 13.74
N ALA A 388 9.11 -11.70 13.90
CA ALA A 388 9.02 -13.04 13.34
C ALA A 388 9.02 -12.94 11.81
N LYS A 389 9.47 -13.96 11.11
CA LYS A 389 9.43 -14.02 9.65
C LYS A 389 8.02 -14.37 9.16
N ASN A 390 7.40 -15.39 9.74
CA ASN A 390 6.10 -15.88 9.29
C ASN A 390 5.18 -16.24 10.46
N ILE A 391 3.92 -15.83 10.37
CA ILE A 391 2.84 -16.35 11.20
C ILE A 391 1.77 -16.94 10.29
N TYR A 392 1.43 -18.20 10.49
CA TYR A 392 0.39 -18.90 9.75
C TYR A 392 -0.67 -19.47 10.70
N VAL A 393 -1.93 -19.18 10.43
CA VAL A 393 -3.10 -19.75 11.11
C VAL A 393 -4.04 -20.36 10.09
N GLY A 394 -4.24 -21.68 10.19
CA GLY A 394 -5.10 -22.45 9.28
C GLY A 394 -6.59 -22.30 9.57
N GLY A 395 -6.97 -22.09 10.83
CA GLY A 395 -8.35 -21.92 11.27
C GLY A 395 -8.74 -20.48 11.57
N ASN A 396 -9.86 -20.34 12.28
CA ASN A 396 -10.34 -19.05 12.78
C ASN A 396 -9.54 -18.59 14.01
N ILE A 397 -9.54 -17.28 14.24
CA ILE A 397 -9.09 -16.67 15.48
C ILE A 397 -10.31 -16.12 16.20
N GLU A 398 -10.51 -16.53 17.45
CA GLU A 398 -11.62 -16.11 18.28
C GLU A 398 -11.08 -15.44 19.54
N VAL A 399 -11.45 -14.18 19.77
CA VAL A 399 -10.89 -13.36 20.85
C VAL A 399 -12.00 -12.92 21.80
N GLY A 400 -11.88 -13.32 23.05
CA GLY A 400 -12.77 -12.97 24.15
C GLY A 400 -12.49 -11.61 24.78
N ASN A 401 -13.06 -11.38 25.97
CA ASN A 401 -13.19 -10.06 26.57
C ASN A 401 -11.85 -9.56 27.09
N LEU A 402 -11.56 -8.27 26.91
CA LEU A 402 -10.32 -7.63 27.37
C LEU A 402 -9.04 -8.38 26.94
N SER A 403 -9.13 -9.19 25.89
CA SER A 403 -8.04 -10.06 25.45
C SER A 403 -7.25 -9.38 24.35
N LYS A 404 -5.95 -9.66 24.29
CA LYS A 404 -5.02 -8.97 23.39
C LYS A 404 -4.22 -9.93 22.53
N ILE A 405 -4.27 -9.72 21.22
CA ILE A 405 -3.29 -10.25 20.26
C ILE A 405 -2.33 -9.14 19.90
N SER A 406 -1.02 -9.40 19.98
CA SER A 406 -0.01 -8.49 19.44
C SER A 406 1.10 -9.27 18.75
N TRP A 407 1.12 -9.16 17.42
CA TRP A 407 2.04 -9.89 16.57
C TRP A 407 2.93 -8.92 15.79
N ASN A 408 4.23 -9.12 15.89
CA ASN A 408 5.23 -8.39 15.12
C ASN A 408 5.92 -9.36 14.16
N ALA A 409 5.54 -9.33 12.88
CA ALA A 409 6.03 -10.29 11.90
C ALA A 409 6.13 -9.69 10.49
N GLU A 410 7.03 -10.20 9.65
CA GLU A 410 7.15 -9.80 8.25
C GLU A 410 5.94 -10.25 7.42
N ASN A 411 5.44 -11.47 7.65
CA ASN A 411 4.31 -12.00 6.92
C ASN A 411 3.32 -12.72 7.83
N ILE A 412 2.03 -12.42 7.65
CA ILE A 412 0.94 -12.95 8.47
C ILE A 412 -0.15 -13.49 7.55
N TRP A 413 -0.51 -14.76 7.71
CA TRP A 413 -1.61 -15.41 7.00
C TRP A 413 -2.59 -16.01 7.99
N VAL A 414 -3.84 -15.56 7.93
CA VAL A 414 -4.97 -16.13 8.66
C VAL A 414 -5.97 -16.62 7.63
N LYS A 415 -6.00 -17.94 7.39
CA LYS A 415 -6.90 -18.53 6.38
C LYS A 415 -8.37 -18.46 6.81
N GLY A 416 -8.63 -18.53 8.11
CA GLY A 416 -9.97 -18.36 8.67
C GLY A 416 -10.34 -16.89 8.91
N ASN A 417 -11.43 -16.72 9.65
CA ASN A 417 -11.93 -15.43 10.08
C ASN A 417 -11.32 -15.01 11.42
N VAL A 418 -11.24 -13.71 11.68
CA VAL A 418 -10.91 -13.17 13.00
C VAL A 418 -12.18 -12.60 13.60
N LEU A 419 -12.63 -13.19 14.71
CA LEU A 419 -13.86 -12.84 15.40
C LEU A 419 -13.54 -12.38 16.82
N THR A 420 -13.90 -11.15 17.16
CA THR A 420 -13.92 -10.72 18.56
C THR A 420 -15.31 -11.03 19.13
N ARG A 421 -15.42 -11.98 20.05
CA ARG A 421 -16.72 -12.49 20.54
C ARG A 421 -17.37 -11.60 21.59
N SER A 422 -16.64 -10.68 22.18
CA SER A 422 -17.07 -9.83 23.29
C SER A 422 -16.43 -8.44 23.18
N THR A 423 -16.56 -7.61 24.21
CA THR A 423 -16.13 -6.22 24.14
C THR A 423 -14.64 -6.03 24.48
N GLN A 424 -14.09 -4.89 24.06
CA GLN A 424 -12.75 -4.42 24.48
C GLN A 424 -11.56 -5.32 24.10
N ALA A 425 -11.69 -6.15 23.06
CA ALA A 425 -10.56 -6.89 22.51
C ALA A 425 -9.55 -5.94 21.82
N ILE A 426 -8.27 -6.28 21.87
CA ILE A 426 -7.20 -5.53 21.19
C ILE A 426 -6.49 -6.44 20.19
N LEU A 427 -6.48 -6.04 18.93
CA LEU A 427 -5.82 -6.75 17.84
C LEU A 427 -4.71 -5.86 17.27
N GLU A 428 -3.46 -6.26 17.45
CA GLU A 428 -2.29 -5.53 16.96
C GLU A 428 -1.48 -6.39 15.97
N PHE A 429 -1.46 -5.99 14.70
CA PHE A 429 -0.62 -6.60 13.66
C PHE A 429 0.38 -5.56 13.16
N LYS A 430 1.67 -5.77 13.44
CA LYS A 430 2.70 -4.75 13.24
C LYS A 430 3.87 -5.27 12.42
N GLY A 431 4.52 -4.34 11.73
CA GLY A 431 5.83 -4.56 11.11
C GLY A 431 5.82 -5.45 9.88
N PHE A 432 4.65 -5.72 9.28
CA PHE A 432 4.51 -6.65 8.18
C PHE A 432 4.75 -6.05 6.81
N ASN A 433 5.30 -6.87 5.91
CA ASN A 433 5.29 -6.67 4.47
C ASN A 433 3.97 -7.19 3.88
N PHE A 434 3.41 -8.28 4.43
CA PHE A 434 2.17 -8.85 3.94
C PHE A 434 1.27 -9.36 5.08
N LEU A 435 -0.01 -8.97 5.05
CA LEU A 435 -1.06 -9.46 5.93
C LEU A 435 -2.24 -9.92 5.06
N GLU A 436 -2.63 -11.18 5.18
CA GLU A 436 -3.86 -11.72 4.58
C GLU A 436 -4.74 -12.37 5.64
N THR A 437 -6.02 -12.05 5.61
CA THR A 437 -7.02 -12.57 6.54
C THR A 437 -8.37 -12.81 5.84
N GLY A 438 -9.17 -13.74 6.36
CA GLY A 438 -10.59 -13.86 6.04
C GLY A 438 -11.40 -12.66 6.53
N ASP A 439 -12.61 -12.90 7.03
CA ASP A 439 -13.47 -11.84 7.56
C ASP A 439 -12.94 -11.33 8.92
N LEU A 440 -12.76 -10.01 9.06
CA LEU A 440 -12.54 -9.33 10.35
C LEU A 440 -13.90 -8.91 10.92
N SER A 441 -14.45 -9.69 11.83
CA SER A 441 -15.74 -9.45 12.49
C SER A 441 -15.52 -8.90 13.89
N LEU A 442 -15.62 -7.57 14.02
CA LEU A 442 -15.26 -6.82 15.21
C LEU A 442 -16.50 -6.51 16.07
N ASN A 443 -16.39 -6.66 17.38
CA ASN A 443 -17.48 -6.43 18.34
C ASN A 443 -17.18 -5.18 19.18
N ASP A 444 -18.15 -4.73 19.96
CA ASP A 444 -18.14 -3.42 20.62
C ASP A 444 -16.83 -3.14 21.39
N ARG A 445 -16.33 -1.91 21.33
CA ARG A 445 -15.07 -1.46 21.97
C ARG A 445 -13.79 -2.17 21.51
N THR A 446 -13.84 -2.94 20.43
CA THR A 446 -12.63 -3.55 19.86
C THR A 446 -11.69 -2.49 19.28
N GLN A 447 -10.40 -2.64 19.56
CA GLN A 447 -9.33 -1.86 18.94
C GLN A 447 -8.59 -2.73 17.92
N LEU A 448 -8.57 -2.29 16.66
CA LEU A 448 -7.78 -2.91 15.60
C LEU A 448 -6.66 -1.95 15.19
N ILE A 449 -5.42 -2.37 15.37
CA ILE A 449 -4.22 -1.60 15.03
C ILE A 449 -3.39 -2.40 14.05
N VAL A 450 -3.24 -1.87 12.83
CA VAL A 450 -2.53 -2.50 11.73
C VAL A 450 -1.48 -1.52 11.20
N THR A 451 -0.21 -1.92 11.24
CA THR A 451 0.90 -1.08 10.78
C THR A 451 1.86 -1.89 9.94
N GLY A 452 1.96 -1.55 8.64
CA GLY A 452 2.97 -2.14 7.75
C GLY A 452 4.39 -1.74 8.15
N SER A 453 5.39 -2.46 7.63
CA SER A 453 6.81 -2.13 7.76
C SER A 453 7.22 -0.92 6.91
N ASN A 454 6.65 -0.77 5.72
CA ASN A 454 7.09 0.20 4.72
C ASN A 454 5.90 0.64 3.85
N PRO A 455 5.61 1.95 3.76
CA PRO A 455 4.45 2.45 3.02
C PRO A 455 4.53 2.23 1.51
N GLU A 456 5.71 1.90 0.97
CA GLU A 456 5.94 1.66 -0.45
C GLU A 456 5.78 0.19 -0.85
N THR A 457 5.78 -0.74 0.11
CA THR A 457 5.75 -2.19 -0.19
C THR A 457 4.75 -2.99 0.62
N SER A 458 4.35 -2.53 1.81
CA SER A 458 3.49 -3.28 2.72
C SER A 458 2.06 -3.41 2.21
N GLN A 459 1.44 -4.56 2.44
CA GLN A 459 0.11 -4.84 1.93
C GLN A 459 -0.77 -5.55 2.93
N MET A 460 -2.02 -5.12 2.99
CA MET A 460 -3.08 -5.78 3.71
C MET A 460 -4.18 -6.20 2.76
N LYS A 461 -4.56 -7.48 2.83
CA LYS A 461 -5.73 -8.05 2.17
C LYS A 461 -6.63 -8.66 3.23
N SER A 462 -7.88 -8.22 3.27
CA SER A 462 -8.92 -8.83 4.10
C SER A 462 -10.08 -9.23 3.22
N LYS A 463 -10.81 -10.30 3.55
CA LYS A 463 -12.06 -10.56 2.85
C LYS A 463 -13.09 -9.48 3.19
N SER A 464 -13.29 -9.19 4.47
CA SER A 464 -14.16 -8.09 4.88
C SER A 464 -13.69 -7.49 6.21
N ILE A 465 -14.10 -6.25 6.46
CA ILE A 465 -13.99 -5.63 7.79
C ILE A 465 -15.39 -5.17 8.16
N THR A 466 -15.98 -5.82 9.16
CA THR A 466 -17.36 -5.58 9.58
C THR A 466 -17.42 -5.49 11.09
N ASN A 467 -18.46 -4.82 11.59
CA ASN A 467 -18.75 -4.81 13.00
C ASN A 467 -20.10 -5.44 13.35
N ALA A 468 -20.24 -5.88 14.60
CA ALA A 468 -21.51 -6.36 15.14
C ALA A 468 -22.59 -5.28 14.98
N VAL A 469 -23.80 -5.68 14.57
CA VAL A 469 -24.91 -4.82 14.05
C VAL A 469 -25.61 -3.99 15.15
N SER A 470 -24.86 -3.46 16.10
CA SER A 470 -25.36 -2.60 17.18
C SER A 470 -25.16 -1.12 16.84
N ALA A 471 -26.23 -0.33 16.92
CA ALA A 471 -26.20 1.14 16.80
C ALA A 471 -25.28 1.85 17.81
N TYR A 472 -24.86 1.13 18.86
CA TYR A 472 -24.03 1.64 19.95
C TYR A 472 -22.61 1.06 19.93
N CYS A 473 -22.25 0.28 18.91
CA CYS A 473 -20.92 -0.29 18.75
C CYS A 473 -19.86 0.82 18.61
N GLU A 474 -18.83 0.83 19.44
CA GLU A 474 -17.74 1.79 19.39
C GLU A 474 -16.43 1.08 19.03
N LEU A 475 -16.05 1.07 17.76
CA LEU A 475 -14.75 0.53 17.34
C LEU A 475 -13.68 1.62 17.24
N THR A 476 -12.42 1.23 17.41
CA THR A 476 -11.28 2.06 16.99
C THR A 476 -10.40 1.26 16.03
N ILE A 477 -10.39 1.66 14.76
CA ILE A 477 -9.64 1.00 13.69
C ILE A 477 -8.56 1.95 13.18
N ASN A 478 -7.29 1.57 13.31
CA ASN A 478 -6.15 2.33 12.82
C ASN A 478 -5.31 1.45 11.89
N ILE A 479 -5.34 1.75 10.59
CA ILE A 479 -4.60 1.01 9.56
C ILE A 479 -3.65 1.98 8.88
N SER A 480 -2.36 1.67 8.85
CA SER A 480 -1.34 2.63 8.45
C SER A 480 -0.11 1.98 7.82
N ASN A 481 0.68 2.83 7.16
CA ASN A 481 1.98 2.47 6.59
C ASN A 481 1.89 1.38 5.52
N LEU A 482 0.88 1.49 4.64
CA LEU A 482 0.63 0.51 3.58
C LEU A 482 0.84 1.11 2.19
N TRP A 483 1.34 0.27 1.29
CA TRP A 483 1.23 0.51 -0.13
C TRP A 483 -0.19 0.18 -0.62
N LEU A 484 -0.69 -1.00 -0.25
CA LEU A 484 -2.00 -1.49 -0.66
C LEU A 484 -2.81 -1.92 0.55
N PHE A 485 -4.02 -1.37 0.65
CA PHE A 485 -5.10 -1.92 1.42
C PHE A 485 -6.17 -2.41 0.46
N SER A 486 -6.59 -3.67 0.60
CA SER A 486 -7.71 -4.21 -0.16
C SER A 486 -8.65 -5.04 0.70
N CYS A 487 -9.95 -4.84 0.52
CA CYS A 487 -10.96 -5.76 1.01
C CYS A 487 -12.12 -5.93 0.03
N ASP A 488 -12.95 -6.96 0.21
CA ASP A 488 -14.20 -7.04 -0.55
C ASP A 488 -15.24 -6.08 0.05
N ASP A 489 -15.61 -6.27 1.32
CA ASP A 489 -16.63 -5.47 1.98
C ASP A 489 -16.04 -4.71 3.18
N LEU A 490 -16.37 -3.42 3.29
CA LEU A 490 -16.03 -2.57 4.43
C LEU A 490 -17.32 -2.00 5.02
N ALA A 491 -17.71 -2.47 6.20
CA ALA A 491 -18.92 -2.04 6.89
C ALA A 491 -18.59 -1.55 8.31
N ILE A 492 -18.80 -0.26 8.57
CA ILE A 492 -18.55 0.38 9.86
C ILE A 492 -19.85 1.01 10.36
N ASN A 493 -20.20 0.70 11.61
CA ASN A 493 -21.44 1.12 12.26
C ASN A 493 -21.20 1.71 13.67
N GLY A 494 -22.18 2.39 14.23
CA GLY A 494 -22.18 2.90 15.59
C GLY A 494 -21.21 4.06 15.78
N TYR A 495 -20.83 4.32 17.03
CA TYR A 495 -19.87 5.35 17.44
C TYR A 495 -18.40 5.05 17.06
N SER A 496 -18.19 4.26 16.02
CA SER A 496 -16.88 3.78 15.58
C SER A 496 -16.04 4.87 14.92
N LYS A 497 -14.72 4.69 15.00
CA LYS A 497 -13.69 5.54 14.40
C LYS A 497 -12.78 4.69 13.53
N MET A 498 -12.50 5.15 12.32
CA MET A 498 -11.53 4.53 11.43
C MET A 498 -10.55 5.56 10.87
N SER A 499 -9.26 5.26 10.96
CA SER A 499 -8.18 5.98 10.26
C SER A 499 -7.43 4.99 9.38
N LEU A 500 -7.38 5.25 8.08
CA LEU A 500 -6.72 4.43 7.07
C LEU A 500 -5.74 5.27 6.27
N THR A 501 -4.45 4.96 6.37
CA THR A 501 -3.38 5.56 5.58
C THR A 501 -2.73 4.50 4.70
N SER A 502 -3.02 4.56 3.39
CA SER A 502 -2.48 3.64 2.39
C SER A 502 -2.33 4.33 1.05
N ASN A 503 -1.22 4.09 0.34
CA ASN A 503 -1.03 4.63 -1.02
C ASN A 503 -2.20 4.23 -1.94
N VAL A 504 -2.65 2.99 -1.86
CA VAL A 504 -3.77 2.45 -2.64
C VAL A 504 -4.82 1.85 -1.70
N VAL A 505 -6.07 2.25 -1.85
CA VAL A 505 -7.23 1.71 -1.13
C VAL A 505 -8.22 1.15 -2.15
N LYS A 506 -8.48 -0.17 -2.08
CA LYS A 506 -9.41 -0.87 -2.97
C LYS A 506 -10.47 -1.64 -2.19
N ILE A 507 -11.73 -1.28 -2.40
CA ILE A 507 -12.89 -2.00 -1.88
C ILE A 507 -13.56 -2.69 -3.07
N ASN A 508 -13.40 -4.01 -3.18
CA ASN A 508 -13.81 -4.78 -4.36
C ASN A 508 -15.33 -4.98 -4.45
N LYS A 509 -16.04 -4.80 -3.34
CA LYS A 509 -17.51 -4.80 -3.24
C LYS A 509 -17.96 -3.54 -2.52
N ASN A 510 -18.65 -3.65 -1.38
CA ASN A 510 -19.40 -2.52 -0.84
C ASN A 510 -18.65 -1.77 0.27
N LEU A 511 -18.84 -0.44 0.28
CA LEU A 511 -18.53 0.41 1.42
C LEU A 511 -19.84 0.81 2.09
N THR A 512 -20.03 0.44 3.35
CA THR A 512 -21.22 0.80 4.15
C THR A 512 -20.80 1.51 5.43
N LEU A 513 -21.22 2.75 5.57
CA LEU A 513 -21.06 3.54 6.80
C LEU A 513 -22.46 3.87 7.31
N TYR A 514 -22.79 3.43 8.52
CA TYR A 514 -24.16 3.44 9.02
C TYR A 514 -24.22 3.88 10.49
N GLU A 515 -25.31 4.55 10.90
CA GLU A 515 -25.66 4.93 12.29
C GLU A 515 -24.51 5.43 13.18
N LYS A 516 -24.29 6.74 13.18
CA LYS A 516 -23.46 7.52 14.12
C LYS A 516 -21.96 7.26 14.06
N VAL A 517 -21.44 6.88 12.89
CA VAL A 517 -19.99 6.80 12.67
C VAL A 517 -19.34 8.13 13.05
N ARG A 518 -18.42 8.07 14.02
CA ARG A 518 -17.78 9.25 14.62
C ARG A 518 -16.60 9.77 13.82
N SER A 519 -15.90 8.92 13.09
CA SER A 519 -14.89 9.39 12.14
C SER A 519 -14.57 8.29 11.13
N PHE A 520 -14.34 8.71 9.90
CA PHE A 520 -13.81 7.86 8.85
C PHE A 520 -12.83 8.70 8.04
N GLU A 521 -11.54 8.48 8.27
CA GLU A 521 -10.46 9.23 7.65
C GLU A 521 -9.64 8.30 6.78
N VAL A 522 -9.55 8.61 5.49
CA VAL A 522 -8.74 7.89 4.51
C VAL A 522 -7.73 8.84 3.89
N LYS A 523 -6.44 8.56 4.09
CA LYS A 523 -5.33 9.25 3.45
C LYS A 523 -4.74 8.36 2.37
N THR A 524 -4.88 8.76 1.12
CA THR A 524 -4.48 7.93 -0.02
C THR A 524 -4.11 8.76 -1.26
N GLN A 525 -3.49 8.12 -2.25
CA GLN A 525 -3.38 8.68 -3.60
C GLN A 525 -4.38 8.05 -4.58
N TYR A 526 -4.96 6.91 -4.20
CA TYR A 526 -5.90 6.16 -5.02
C TYR A 526 -6.95 5.48 -4.15
N PHE A 527 -8.20 5.92 -4.26
CA PHE A 527 -9.36 5.31 -3.62
C PHE A 527 -10.30 4.74 -4.68
N ASP A 528 -10.69 3.48 -4.54
CA ASP A 528 -11.56 2.80 -5.49
C ASP A 528 -12.51 1.84 -4.79
N CYS A 529 -13.81 2.11 -4.89
CA CYS A 529 -14.89 1.23 -4.44
C CYS A 529 -15.65 0.71 -5.66
N ALA A 530 -15.52 -0.59 -5.93
CA ALA A 530 -16.12 -1.23 -7.10
C ALA A 530 -17.63 -1.49 -6.94
N GLY A 531 -18.10 -1.76 -5.72
CA GLY A 531 -19.52 -1.91 -5.39
C GLY A 531 -20.15 -0.61 -4.87
N MET A 532 -21.32 -0.75 -4.23
CA MET A 532 -22.11 0.39 -3.76
C MET A 532 -21.42 1.06 -2.56
N THR A 533 -21.35 2.39 -2.59
CA THR A 533 -21.02 3.19 -1.41
C THR A 533 -22.29 3.70 -0.78
N SER A 534 -22.56 3.30 0.47
CA SER A 534 -23.73 3.71 1.25
C SER A 534 -23.29 4.39 2.53
N ILE A 535 -23.69 5.65 2.70
CA ILE A 535 -23.42 6.45 3.90
C ILE A 535 -24.77 6.83 4.51
N THR A 536 -24.97 6.56 5.80
CA THR A 536 -26.25 6.83 6.46
C THR A 536 -26.04 7.30 7.89
N ASN A 537 -26.63 8.46 8.22
CA ASN A 537 -26.75 8.96 9.59
C ASN A 537 -25.41 9.03 10.34
N ILE A 538 -24.37 9.63 9.75
CA ILE A 538 -23.05 9.80 10.40
C ILE A 538 -23.10 10.84 11.54
N GLU A 539 -22.13 10.82 12.47
CA GLU A 539 -22.05 11.78 13.59
C GLU A 539 -20.99 12.87 13.38
N ASN A 540 -19.97 12.64 12.54
CA ASN A 540 -19.01 13.69 12.13
C ASN A 540 -18.68 13.53 10.65
N ASP A 541 -17.98 14.53 10.12
CA ASP A 541 -17.47 14.55 8.75
C ASP A 541 -16.56 13.34 8.46
N LEU A 542 -16.71 12.80 7.25
CA LEU A 542 -15.87 11.71 6.74
C LEU A 542 -14.88 12.32 5.73
N HIS A 543 -13.63 11.90 5.75
CA HIS A 543 -12.58 12.52 4.94
C HIS A 543 -11.87 11.50 4.06
N ILE A 544 -11.78 11.79 2.76
CA ILE A 544 -10.87 11.12 1.82
C ILE A 544 -9.91 12.18 1.28
N THR A 545 -8.66 12.15 1.74
CA THR A 545 -7.67 13.20 1.48
C THR A 545 -6.36 12.63 0.95
N ARG A 546 -5.50 13.51 0.44
CA ARG A 546 -4.21 13.13 -0.14
C ARG A 546 -3.31 12.52 0.95
N ILE A 547 -2.61 11.45 0.60
CA ILE A 547 -1.61 10.83 1.50
C ILE A 547 -0.44 11.77 1.80
N ASN A 548 -0.04 12.57 0.81
CA ASN A 548 0.90 13.67 0.96
C ASN A 548 0.71 14.68 -0.18
N ASP A 549 1.37 15.83 -0.07
CA ASP A 549 1.14 16.98 -0.95
C ASP A 549 1.63 16.76 -2.39
N LEU A 550 2.58 15.83 -2.57
CA LEU A 550 3.22 15.55 -3.86
C LEU A 550 2.49 14.48 -4.66
N LYS A 551 1.70 13.61 -4.02
CA LYS A 551 0.97 12.55 -4.71
C LYS A 551 -0.44 13.03 -5.11
N PRO A 552 -0.94 12.67 -6.30
CA PRO A 552 -2.31 13.00 -6.70
C PRO A 552 -3.31 12.24 -5.85
N LEU A 553 -4.56 12.71 -5.77
CA LEU A 553 -5.68 11.94 -5.21
C LEU A 553 -6.68 11.64 -6.31
N ASN A 554 -6.91 10.36 -6.59
CA ASN A 554 -7.95 9.90 -7.49
C ASN A 554 -8.96 9.06 -6.70
N VAL A 555 -10.26 9.37 -6.84
CA VAL A 555 -11.34 8.72 -6.09
C VAL A 555 -12.39 8.19 -7.06
N ARG A 556 -12.82 6.95 -6.89
CA ARG A 556 -13.93 6.35 -7.64
C ARG A 556 -14.89 5.58 -6.75
N PHE A 557 -16.17 5.85 -6.95
CA PHE A 557 -17.30 5.07 -6.46
C PHE A 557 -17.97 4.38 -7.65
N ALA A 558 -17.35 3.32 -8.16
CA ALA A 558 -17.74 2.68 -9.41
C ALA A 558 -19.14 2.08 -9.33
N GLY A 559 -19.47 1.38 -8.24
CA GLY A 559 -20.75 0.70 -8.07
C GLY A 559 -21.89 1.59 -7.59
N GLY A 560 -21.77 2.91 -7.68
CA GLY A 560 -22.79 3.87 -7.26
C GLY A 560 -22.55 4.47 -5.88
N TYR A 561 -23.33 5.50 -5.57
CA TYR A 561 -23.22 6.28 -4.35
C TYR A 561 -24.60 6.62 -3.78
N LYS A 562 -24.78 6.34 -2.50
CA LYS A 562 -26.00 6.61 -1.74
C LYS A 562 -25.66 7.26 -0.42
N GLU A 563 -26.26 8.41 -0.15
CA GLU A 563 -26.11 9.12 1.12
C GLU A 563 -27.48 9.47 1.69
N ILE A 564 -27.71 9.08 2.96
CA ILE A 564 -28.92 9.36 3.72
C ILE A 564 -28.55 10.14 4.99
N SER A 565 -29.00 11.39 5.09
CA SER A 565 -28.81 12.20 6.30
C SER A 565 -30.12 12.37 7.08
N THR A 566 -30.17 11.84 8.31
CA THR A 566 -31.30 11.96 9.23
C THR A 566 -30.97 12.93 10.36
N ALA A 567 -31.52 14.14 10.30
CA ALA A 567 -31.57 15.15 11.37
C ALA A 567 -30.34 15.28 12.30
N GLY A 568 -29.35 16.07 11.87
CA GLY A 568 -28.17 16.52 12.63
C GLY A 568 -27.40 17.61 11.85
N PRO A 569 -26.45 18.35 12.48
CA PRO A 569 -25.72 19.42 11.80
C PRO A 569 -24.83 18.88 10.68
N THR A 570 -25.00 19.42 9.46
CA THR A 570 -24.06 19.54 8.31
C THR A 570 -23.01 18.45 8.00
N GLN A 571 -23.16 17.22 8.46
CA GLN A 571 -22.13 16.20 8.26
C GLN A 571 -22.21 15.58 6.87
N SER A 572 -21.06 15.54 6.22
CA SER A 572 -20.92 15.13 4.82
C SER A 572 -19.68 14.24 4.63
N LEU A 573 -19.62 13.56 3.49
CA LEU A 573 -18.35 13.09 2.94
C LEU A 573 -17.55 14.25 2.32
N PHE A 574 -16.31 14.43 2.76
CA PHE A 574 -15.34 15.39 2.25
C PHE A 574 -14.30 14.67 1.39
N ILE A 575 -14.09 15.15 0.16
CA ILE A 575 -13.10 14.62 -0.76
C ILE A 575 -12.15 15.73 -1.17
N GLY A 576 -10.85 15.52 -0.94
CA GLY A 576 -9.83 16.54 -1.11
C GLY A 576 -9.90 17.63 -0.03
N GLU A 577 -9.01 18.62 -0.14
CA GLU A 577 -8.95 19.77 0.79
C GLU A 577 -8.75 21.07 -0.01
N GLY A 578 -9.13 22.22 0.55
CA GLY A 578 -9.16 23.51 -0.17
C GLY A 578 -7.87 23.91 -0.91
N SER A 579 -6.71 23.70 -0.29
CA SER A 579 -5.40 23.95 -0.92
C SER A 579 -4.86 22.73 -1.70
N LYS A 580 -5.54 21.58 -1.63
CA LYS A 580 -5.07 20.27 -2.11
C LYS A 580 -6.25 19.48 -2.71
N PRO A 581 -6.82 19.94 -3.84
CA PRO A 581 -7.97 19.28 -4.45
C PRO A 581 -7.63 17.85 -4.89
N ALA A 582 -8.62 16.97 -4.99
CA ALA A 582 -8.46 15.72 -5.71
C ALA A 582 -8.19 15.99 -7.20
N THR A 583 -7.36 15.19 -7.84
CA THR A 583 -7.13 15.27 -9.29
C THR A 583 -8.39 14.84 -10.04
N MET A 584 -9.06 13.80 -9.56
CA MET A 584 -10.26 13.26 -10.19
C MET A 584 -11.17 12.57 -9.18
N VAL A 585 -12.48 12.82 -9.29
CA VAL A 585 -13.52 12.11 -8.55
C VAL A 585 -14.55 11.56 -9.53
N VAL A 586 -14.84 10.26 -9.45
CA VAL A 586 -15.81 9.58 -10.32
C VAL A 586 -16.92 8.95 -9.48
N PHE A 587 -18.15 9.38 -9.70
CA PHE A 587 -19.36 8.72 -9.22
C PHE A 587 -19.93 7.87 -10.35
N GLY A 588 -19.71 6.56 -10.28
CA GLY A 588 -20.05 5.60 -11.33
C GLY A 588 -21.46 5.03 -11.25
N LYS A 589 -21.70 4.00 -12.06
CA LYS A 589 -22.97 3.26 -12.18
C LYS A 589 -22.87 1.88 -11.49
N PRO A 590 -23.81 1.48 -10.63
CA PRO A 590 -23.89 0.11 -10.14
C PRO A 590 -24.01 -0.91 -11.28
N THR A 591 -23.38 -2.07 -11.09
CA THR A 591 -23.32 -3.17 -12.07
C THR A 591 -24.64 -3.91 -12.26
N ASN A 592 -25.61 -3.74 -11.36
CA ASN A 592 -26.92 -4.39 -11.45
C ASN A 592 -27.99 -3.42 -11.98
N ASP A 593 -28.47 -3.68 -13.20
CA ASP A 593 -29.50 -2.91 -13.90
C ASP A 593 -30.92 -3.00 -13.28
N SER A 594 -31.13 -3.83 -12.24
CA SER A 594 -32.47 -4.19 -11.75
C SER A 594 -33.00 -3.37 -10.59
N VAL A 595 -32.22 -2.47 -9.98
CA VAL A 595 -32.72 -1.50 -8.98
C VAL A 595 -31.99 -0.19 -9.19
N GLU A 596 -32.71 0.82 -9.69
CA GLU A 596 -32.37 2.24 -9.61
C GLU A 596 -30.88 2.54 -9.43
N GLY A 597 -30.09 2.28 -10.48
CA GLY A 597 -28.67 2.59 -10.51
C GLY A 597 -28.44 4.09 -10.51
N SER A 598 -28.60 4.68 -9.34
CA SER A 598 -28.73 6.11 -9.14
C SER A 598 -27.74 6.58 -8.10
N ILE A 599 -27.18 7.75 -8.37
CA ILE A 599 -26.58 8.55 -7.31
C ILE A 599 -27.76 9.12 -6.54
N SER A 600 -27.92 8.71 -5.29
CA SER A 600 -29.07 9.07 -4.47
C SER A 600 -28.60 9.82 -3.24
N MET A 601 -28.98 11.09 -3.14
CA MET A 601 -28.72 11.94 -1.98
C MET A 601 -30.05 12.36 -1.39
N THR A 602 -30.42 11.79 -0.24
CA THR A 602 -31.73 12.03 0.40
C THR A 602 -31.52 12.46 1.85
N GLY A 603 -32.26 13.46 2.32
CA GLY A 603 -32.06 13.92 3.68
C GLY A 603 -32.88 15.14 4.06
N TRP A 604 -33.01 15.36 5.36
CA TRP A 604 -33.79 16.48 5.90
C TRP A 604 -32.99 17.80 5.93
N PHE A 605 -31.66 17.75 5.77
CA PHE A 605 -30.73 18.87 5.94
C PHE A 605 -29.69 18.99 4.80
N LYS A 606 -29.11 20.20 4.65
CA LYS A 606 -28.32 20.74 3.52
C LYS A 606 -26.98 20.06 3.17
N ALA A 607 -26.65 18.90 3.71
CA ALA A 607 -25.32 18.32 3.58
C ALA A 607 -25.33 17.11 2.63
N GLY A 608 -25.01 17.33 1.35
CA GLY A 608 -24.49 16.30 0.46
C GLY A 608 -22.96 16.30 0.51
N PRO A 609 -22.27 15.47 -0.30
CA PRO A 609 -20.82 15.40 -0.26
C PRO A 609 -20.19 16.75 -0.65
N GLN A 610 -19.06 17.05 -0.02
CA GLN A 610 -18.24 18.24 -0.23
C GLN A 610 -16.97 17.84 -0.99
N VAL A 611 -16.86 18.28 -2.24
CA VAL A 611 -15.81 17.80 -3.15
C VAL A 611 -14.92 18.95 -3.62
N TRP A 612 -13.67 18.94 -3.20
CA TRP A 612 -12.59 19.76 -3.78
C TRP A 612 -11.88 18.91 -4.82
N ALA A 613 -12.13 19.18 -6.10
CA ALA A 613 -11.51 18.42 -7.18
C ALA A 613 -11.24 19.28 -8.42
N GLU A 614 -10.21 18.91 -9.18
CA GLU A 614 -9.93 19.45 -10.51
C GLU A 614 -10.99 18.99 -11.51
N SER A 615 -11.40 17.71 -11.44
CA SER A 615 -12.43 17.12 -12.29
C SER A 615 -13.38 16.21 -11.53
N ILE A 616 -14.69 16.35 -11.75
CA ILE A 616 -15.74 15.52 -11.18
C ILE A 616 -16.58 14.91 -12.32
N TYR A 617 -16.71 13.59 -12.30
CA TYR A 617 -17.45 12.81 -13.28
C TYR A 617 -18.65 12.14 -12.62
N PHE A 618 -19.84 12.44 -13.12
CA PHE A 618 -21.07 11.72 -12.82
C PHE A 618 -21.38 10.79 -14.00
N ASP A 619 -20.98 9.52 -13.86
CA ASP A 619 -21.12 8.47 -14.87
C ASP A 619 -22.25 7.50 -14.49
N SER A 620 -23.38 8.06 -14.06
CA SER A 620 -24.60 7.31 -13.75
C SER A 620 -25.71 7.63 -14.76
N ASN A 621 -26.64 6.70 -14.96
CA ASN A 621 -27.81 6.88 -15.82
C ASN A 621 -28.90 7.72 -15.15
N ARG A 622 -28.86 7.87 -13.82
CA ARG A 622 -29.84 8.62 -13.04
C ARG A 622 -29.17 9.26 -11.84
N ILE A 623 -29.45 10.54 -11.63
CA ILE A 623 -28.95 11.31 -10.49
C ILE A 623 -30.18 11.86 -9.77
N ASN A 624 -30.43 11.35 -8.58
CA ASN A 624 -31.53 11.74 -7.70
C ASN A 624 -30.97 12.54 -6.53
N VAL A 625 -31.29 13.83 -6.48
CA VAL A 625 -30.93 14.71 -5.35
C VAL A 625 -32.23 15.26 -4.78
N ASP A 626 -32.45 15.02 -3.48
CA ASP A 626 -33.61 15.53 -2.74
C ASP A 626 -33.54 17.06 -2.61
N GLU A 627 -34.70 17.73 -2.55
CA GLU A 627 -34.87 19.18 -2.57
C GLU A 627 -34.12 19.93 -1.45
N ARG A 628 -33.76 19.20 -0.38
CA ARG A 628 -33.13 19.75 0.83
C ARG A 628 -31.64 19.49 0.92
N VAL A 629 -31.06 18.73 -0.02
CA VAL A 629 -29.66 18.31 0.01
C VAL A 629 -28.86 19.09 -1.04
N ASN A 630 -27.74 19.69 -0.64
CA ASN A 630 -26.83 20.37 -1.56
C ASN A 630 -25.62 19.49 -1.85
N PHE A 631 -25.36 19.19 -3.12
CA PHE A 631 -24.04 18.75 -3.56
C PHE A 631 -23.13 19.97 -3.66
N ASN A 632 -22.12 20.05 -2.80
CA ASN A 632 -21.20 21.19 -2.79
C ASN A 632 -19.88 20.76 -3.45
N TYR A 633 -19.50 21.44 -4.52
CA TYR A 633 -18.16 21.31 -5.09
C TYR A 633 -17.47 22.65 -5.09
N TYR A 634 -16.16 22.62 -4.91
CA TYR A 634 -15.35 23.81 -4.72
C TYR A 634 -14.20 23.81 -5.73
N GLY A 635 -14.06 24.94 -6.43
CA GLY A 635 -12.83 25.23 -7.19
C GLY A 635 -11.63 25.38 -6.26
N ASN A 636 -10.42 25.29 -6.81
CA ASN A 636 -9.22 25.46 -5.99
C ASN A 636 -9.04 26.93 -5.58
N GLN A 637 -8.30 27.16 -4.47
CA GLN A 637 -8.02 28.52 -3.97
C GLN A 637 -7.29 29.42 -4.99
N SER A 638 -6.71 28.86 -6.05
CA SER A 638 -6.06 29.61 -7.15
C SER A 638 -7.03 30.11 -8.24
N GLY A 639 -8.34 29.95 -8.07
CA GLY A 639 -9.33 30.41 -9.04
C GLY A 639 -9.50 29.52 -10.27
N GLN A 640 -8.91 28.32 -10.28
CA GLN A 640 -9.19 27.32 -11.32
C GLN A 640 -10.57 26.71 -11.07
N LYS A 641 -11.36 26.66 -12.14
CA LYS A 641 -12.70 26.07 -12.14
C LYS A 641 -12.59 24.55 -12.08
N THR A 642 -13.42 23.92 -11.26
CA THR A 642 -13.66 22.47 -11.32
C THR A 642 -14.33 22.11 -12.62
N ASN A 643 -13.81 21.11 -13.33
CA ASN A 643 -14.44 20.55 -14.51
C ASN A 643 -15.53 19.56 -14.09
N LEU A 644 -16.79 19.86 -14.43
CA LEU A 644 -17.93 19.01 -14.09
C LEU A 644 -18.47 18.31 -15.34
N HIS A 645 -18.59 16.98 -15.27
CA HIS A 645 -19.06 16.15 -16.37
C HIS A 645 -20.28 15.32 -15.94
N ILE A 646 -21.41 15.45 -16.64
CA ILE A 646 -22.70 14.82 -16.26
C ILE A 646 -23.33 14.07 -17.42
N ARG A 647 -23.51 12.74 -17.27
CA ARG A 647 -23.77 11.82 -18.40
C ARG A 647 -25.24 11.76 -18.72
N SER A 648 -26.05 11.69 -17.67
CA SER A 648 -27.50 11.60 -17.75
C SER A 648 -28.17 12.93 -17.40
N LYS A 649 -29.46 13.01 -17.73
CA LYS A 649 -30.35 14.03 -17.17
C LYS A 649 -30.38 13.89 -15.64
N ILE A 650 -30.38 15.03 -14.95
CA ILE A 650 -30.60 15.08 -13.50
C ILE A 650 -32.10 15.22 -13.27
N ASP A 651 -32.70 14.27 -12.57
CA ASP A 651 -34.12 14.31 -12.21
C ASP A 651 -34.29 15.20 -10.97
N TYR A 652 -34.38 16.50 -11.21
CA TYR A 652 -34.69 17.47 -10.16
C TYR A 652 -36.17 17.39 -9.79
N ARG A 653 -36.49 16.76 -8.66
CA ARG A 653 -37.75 17.03 -7.97
C ARG A 653 -37.52 18.28 -7.10
N SER A 654 -37.92 19.43 -7.63
CA SER A 654 -38.02 20.74 -6.95
C SER A 654 -36.73 21.37 -6.41
N VAL A 655 -35.93 22.01 -7.28
CA VAL A 655 -34.95 23.03 -6.87
C VAL A 655 -35.66 24.38 -6.76
N SER A 656 -35.76 24.95 -5.57
CA SER A 656 -36.26 26.32 -5.40
C SER A 656 -35.29 27.33 -6.04
N ALA A 657 -35.82 28.23 -6.86
CA ALA A 657 -35.06 29.32 -7.48
C ALA A 657 -34.46 30.21 -6.37
N GLY A 658 -33.19 30.00 -6.07
CA GLY A 658 -32.46 30.68 -4.99
C GLY A 658 -31.15 30.00 -4.59
N SER A 659 -30.95 28.72 -4.96
CA SER A 659 -29.73 27.94 -4.69
C SER A 659 -28.67 27.98 -5.82
N TYR A 660 -28.96 28.64 -6.94
CA TYR A 660 -28.05 28.76 -8.10
C TYR A 660 -26.80 29.63 -7.85
N LEU A 661 -26.70 30.30 -6.70
CA LEU A 661 -25.54 31.14 -6.35
C LEU A 661 -24.39 30.36 -5.68
N GLY A 662 -24.60 29.08 -5.32
CA GLY A 662 -23.56 28.21 -4.74
C GLY A 662 -22.84 27.32 -5.76
N VAL A 663 -23.34 27.26 -7.00
CA VAL A 663 -22.70 26.58 -8.14
C VAL A 663 -21.79 27.62 -8.82
N SER A 664 -20.67 27.98 -8.20
CA SER A 664 -19.69 28.92 -8.79
C SER A 664 -18.80 28.20 -9.81
N GLY A 665 -19.44 27.78 -10.90
CA GLY A 665 -18.85 27.19 -12.10
C GLY A 665 -20.00 26.92 -13.03
N LEU A 666 -19.93 27.37 -14.28
CA LEU A 666 -21.01 27.28 -15.27
C LEU A 666 -21.69 25.89 -15.23
N TYR A 667 -22.85 25.78 -14.58
CA TYR A 667 -23.96 25.15 -15.28
C TYR A 667 -24.10 26.00 -16.54
N PRO A 668 -23.88 25.46 -17.75
CA PRO A 668 -24.15 26.24 -18.95
C PRO A 668 -25.64 26.52 -18.91
N ALA A 669 -26.01 27.74 -18.52
CA ALA A 669 -27.37 28.22 -18.60
C ALA A 669 -27.79 28.04 -20.06
N GLY A 670 -28.63 27.04 -20.34
CA GLY A 670 -29.15 26.76 -21.68
C GLY A 670 -28.82 25.41 -22.33
N LEU A 671 -28.13 24.46 -21.68
CA LEU A 671 -28.07 23.09 -22.21
C LEU A 671 -29.30 22.29 -21.76
N THR A 672 -30.37 22.38 -22.54
CA THR A 672 -31.56 21.52 -22.40
C THR A 672 -31.31 20.07 -22.81
N ASP A 673 -30.15 19.76 -23.39
CA ASP A 673 -29.69 18.41 -23.71
C ASP A 673 -28.23 18.20 -23.27
N PRO A 674 -27.95 17.36 -22.25
CA PRO A 674 -26.58 16.95 -21.97
C PRO A 674 -26.05 16.19 -23.18
N LYS A 675 -24.97 16.70 -23.81
CA LYS A 675 -24.27 15.90 -24.82
C LYS A 675 -23.70 14.66 -24.11
N PRO A 676 -23.94 13.44 -24.63
CA PRO A 676 -23.37 12.24 -24.05
C PRO A 676 -21.85 12.39 -24.04
N TYR A 677 -21.25 12.24 -22.86
CA TYR A 677 -19.81 12.12 -22.69
C TYR A 677 -19.52 10.73 -22.15
N SER A 678 -18.40 10.15 -22.55
CA SER A 678 -17.84 8.96 -21.90
C SER A 678 -16.85 9.44 -20.84
N ALA A 679 -17.03 9.01 -19.60
CA ALA A 679 -16.00 9.23 -18.59
C ALA A 679 -14.68 8.64 -19.08
N PRO A 680 -13.53 9.33 -18.86
CA PRO A 680 -12.24 8.75 -19.18
C PRO A 680 -12.07 7.46 -18.38
N ASP A 681 -11.32 6.51 -18.94
CA ASP A 681 -10.94 5.31 -18.20
C ASP A 681 -10.33 5.74 -16.86
N PHE A 682 -10.87 5.19 -15.77
CA PHE A 682 -10.35 5.52 -14.45
C PHE A 682 -8.88 5.11 -14.41
N LYS A 683 -8.02 6.04 -13.99
CA LYS A 683 -6.57 5.83 -13.96
C LYS A 683 -6.26 4.49 -13.30
N SER A 684 -5.35 3.72 -13.88
CA SER A 684 -4.85 2.53 -13.20
C SER A 684 -4.27 2.92 -11.85
N ALA A 685 -4.46 2.08 -10.84
CA ALA A 685 -3.78 2.25 -9.56
C ALA A 685 -2.27 2.42 -9.82
N PRO A 686 -1.60 3.34 -9.10
CA PRO A 686 -0.15 3.46 -9.22
C PRO A 686 0.51 2.12 -8.87
N THR A 687 1.64 1.84 -9.51
CA THR A 687 2.50 0.70 -9.17
C THR A 687 3.50 1.10 -8.10
N SER A 688 3.89 0.19 -7.21
CA SER A 688 4.85 0.50 -6.14
C SER A 688 6.17 0.97 -6.75
N THR A 689 6.66 2.12 -6.31
CA THR A 689 8.02 2.59 -6.63
C THR A 689 8.98 1.83 -5.73
N GLY A 690 9.77 0.92 -6.30
CA GLY A 690 10.71 0.09 -5.54
C GLY A 690 11.72 0.94 -4.75
N GLY A 691 11.80 0.71 -3.45
CA GLY A 691 12.93 1.14 -2.63
C GLY A 691 14.03 0.09 -2.68
N THR A 692 15.23 0.48 -3.09
CA THR A 692 16.45 -0.30 -2.88
C THR A 692 16.63 -0.60 -1.39
N ILE A 693 16.83 -1.87 -1.07
CA ILE A 693 17.22 -2.34 0.26
C ILE A 693 18.57 -1.71 0.61
N PRO A 694 18.74 -0.99 1.75
CA PRO A 694 20.06 -0.57 2.19
C PRO A 694 20.89 -1.82 2.52
N GLY A 695 21.94 -2.04 1.74
CA GLY A 695 22.85 -3.16 1.89
C GLY A 695 23.54 -3.18 3.25
N SER A 696 23.69 -4.40 3.76
CA SER A 696 24.62 -4.79 4.80
C SER A 696 26.01 -4.19 4.58
N GLU A 697 26.53 -3.50 5.60
CA GLU A 697 27.95 -3.11 5.68
C GLU A 697 28.84 -4.36 5.60
N PRO A 698 29.84 -4.42 4.69
CA PRO A 698 30.91 -5.39 4.79
C PRO A 698 31.81 -4.99 5.96
N GLY A 699 31.92 -5.89 6.93
CA GLY A 699 32.78 -5.73 8.11
C GLY A 699 34.22 -5.40 7.74
N ASN A 700 34.74 -4.37 8.40
CA ASN A 700 36.12 -3.94 8.34
C ASN A 700 36.98 -4.93 9.17
N GLY A 701 37.38 -6.03 8.54
CA GLY A 701 38.25 -7.06 9.12
C GLY A 701 39.71 -6.83 8.74
N ASN A 702 40.42 -6.06 9.56
CA ASN A 702 41.84 -5.80 9.47
C ASN A 702 42.63 -7.04 9.94
N SER A 703 43.35 -7.73 9.04
CA SER A 703 44.46 -8.61 9.42
C SER A 703 45.48 -8.73 8.29
N SER A 704 46.62 -8.07 8.50
CA SER A 704 47.92 -8.36 7.87
C SER A 704 48.30 -9.84 8.14
N PRO A 705 49.08 -10.51 7.27
CA PRO A 705 50.52 -10.28 7.31
C PRO A 705 51.15 -10.14 5.92
N GLY A 706 52.31 -9.50 5.90
CA GLY A 706 53.05 -9.16 4.70
C GLY A 706 53.85 -10.31 4.10
N GLY A 707 54.42 -9.98 2.94
CA GLY A 707 55.79 -10.36 2.58
C GLY A 707 55.88 -11.42 1.50
N GLY A 708 56.55 -11.05 0.40
CA GLY A 708 57.20 -12.02 -0.47
C GLY A 708 57.13 -11.65 -1.94
N ASP A 709 58.22 -11.07 -2.44
CA ASP A 709 58.56 -10.88 -3.84
C ASP A 709 58.29 -12.12 -4.70
N THR A 710 57.83 -11.98 -5.94
CA THR A 710 58.69 -12.07 -7.13
C THR A 710 57.89 -12.03 -8.44
N GLN A 711 58.56 -11.35 -9.36
CA GLN A 711 58.39 -11.11 -10.79
C GLN A 711 58.29 -12.39 -11.66
N THR A 712 57.74 -12.20 -12.86
CA THR A 712 57.80 -12.96 -14.14
C THR A 712 56.43 -13.48 -14.60
N ASP A 713 55.81 -12.93 -15.64
CA ASP A 713 56.12 -12.93 -17.09
C ASP A 713 55.67 -14.23 -17.79
N THR A 714 55.29 -14.09 -19.06
CA THR A 714 54.91 -15.10 -20.07
C THR A 714 53.49 -15.72 -20.04
N ASP A 715 52.64 -15.20 -20.94
CA ASP A 715 52.20 -15.84 -22.18
C ASP A 715 51.88 -17.36 -22.22
N ARG A 716 50.77 -17.61 -22.94
CA ARG A 716 50.49 -18.72 -23.88
C ARG A 716 49.70 -19.97 -23.42
N ILE A 717 48.60 -20.14 -24.17
CA ILE A 717 48.17 -21.34 -24.93
C ILE A 717 47.15 -22.28 -24.28
N LYS A 718 45.96 -22.25 -24.90
CA LYS A 718 45.10 -23.31 -25.44
C LYS A 718 44.81 -24.59 -24.64
N GLU A 719 43.53 -24.91 -24.68
CA GLU A 719 42.90 -26.22 -24.93
C GLU A 719 43.39 -27.42 -24.11
N ILE A 720 42.46 -28.06 -23.40
CA ILE A 720 41.92 -29.38 -23.79
C ILE A 720 40.87 -29.81 -22.75
N TYR A 721 39.76 -30.32 -23.29
CA TYR A 721 38.75 -31.19 -22.69
C TYR A 721 39.17 -32.01 -21.45
N TYR A 722 38.35 -31.97 -20.40
CA TYR A 722 37.45 -33.05 -20.00
C TYR A 722 36.29 -32.49 -19.16
#